data_AF-A0A284R1N0-F1
#
_entry.id   AF-A0A284R1N0-F1
#
_cell.length_a   1.000
_cell.length_b   1.000
_cell.length_c   1.000
_cell.angle_alpha   90.00
_cell.angle_beta   90.00
_cell.angle_gamma   90.00
#
_symmetry.space_group_name_H-M   'P 1'
#
loop_
_entity.id
_entity.type
_entity.pdbx_description
1 polymer ?
#
loop_
_entity_poly.entity_id
_entity_poly.type
_entity_poly.pdbx_seq_one_letter_code
_entity_poly.pdbx_strand_id
1 'polypeptide(L)'
;MGSAQPQNYDETRPRTNYSPIRATTLPETPIFRSFSSGNTALGLFQSGTNDIQPPTTPIPRTLSDRNISEPNTPGLRQTASESWHFPSHKPFQAFYTPNAPPSMRVRRTTSAPLLPRDENAPPLPDTPSVQSRPSRKRRVAPTTDKTTSTTASKKSRNTALCLEDKLAQILEACAVAGLSWAEVQYEMYRLPTAEEKTSWEAPSRERFMSRKATVAHFLQGRTKYTASSVLDLWIRHPYGRAHKNSPEMFSSAQKAPYLTIGPVQPAMTSFAVQISIQELVSNAEKAVQPDAGLHVHIPSARRPQKKNVAEVDWTNIGSFTHKAIRTIHQQFQPLLRHILIKVMTRSNSKKRSRNVGIVADDILSKIAFTHTPFARLPAITRGLFHFASNASFDTFRYESRVGNTPAYSTVVKALYGLSSQASKFTRVMCRDIIYVMWIIIDNVQNYHRRRMARIGLQNAMNVGMAGTAWIRPLRHPDALNYEDKERRRASSHRDQATVDSLLRKLDPNHECRVFSYQWLWVLGVYVDSLEPLKAHANMLLRSRGRILQVEEKPTPAFPLPTSGSSETNLPELMAAVTDFVKSAGQTSDDFVHRMLPIGGDGLTFELLLKMARQRQFHSSPFTSLRLINPLLQWWHTWWTNDSRIIDKHLVSYASLDPSTLGHSASKIERTIRIDQGKYDYHQGSELLYFVLDMRMLDCWRLILSREAAIHKVTLPSHADLFQVIDALSARGQLPEIEDLEKLAAELHATYTTEEAVFRSARGRLKTAFPPRGTPWVTSIDSLTVPSAEPLASPSLLDALDQSMDGDKAKAKPDGKPDPQADCVLARSQDFMREVMRSREATWSIAEGDVGRVWEQLKAIMFSFAGSNHKKYAHVVNLSGLPGKFKPGDLVQEYFNRILEAIVQHKGREFGECFIREGIARNLHHFQQLKTDFLEGPEIAKLLKEYSQAELHMYRPGRGYSEGKVVRTDFKLGCDAMRDGLLKKWTTRMMLLRSQGVTDPAVLSSSDDADEEGEPDWTSLPLYSTESQDGVLVHNLLDPTADALSIVDVKRKFSTNSPLSPYPPWYEEAGFHLHQLARIGTHVVSA
;
A
#
# COMPACT_ATOMS: atom_id res chain seq x y z
N MET A 1 -9.42 -33.13 49.83
CA MET A 1 -9.22 -32.39 51.10
C MET A 1 -9.46 -30.91 50.83
N GLY A 2 -10.00 -30.15 51.79
CA GLY A 2 -10.01 -28.68 51.78
C GLY A 2 -11.02 -28.02 50.83
N SER A 3 -12.17 -27.60 51.36
CA SER A 3 -13.15 -26.73 50.70
C SER A 3 -13.11 -25.30 51.27
N ALA A 4 -13.30 -24.28 50.44
CA ALA A 4 -13.65 -22.92 50.86
C ALA A 4 -14.32 -22.14 49.71
N GLN A 5 -15.35 -21.35 50.03
CA GLN A 5 -15.97 -20.36 49.15
C GLN A 5 -15.58 -18.93 49.57
N PRO A 6 -15.86 -17.87 48.78
CA PRO A 6 -15.23 -16.55 48.94
C PRO A 6 -15.87 -15.65 50.01
N GLN A 7 -15.18 -14.57 50.37
CA GLN A 7 -15.69 -13.46 51.18
C GLN A 7 -15.67 -12.12 50.42
N ASN A 8 -16.68 -11.29 50.66
CA ASN A 8 -16.74 -9.88 50.23
C ASN A 8 -16.23 -8.94 51.33
N TYR A 9 -15.61 -7.82 50.96
CA TYR A 9 -15.49 -6.53 51.69
C TYR A 9 -14.70 -5.56 50.77
N ASP A 10 -14.93 -4.24 50.69
CA ASP A 10 -16.10 -3.43 51.06
C ASP A 10 -16.10 -2.11 50.24
N GLU A 11 -17.21 -1.36 50.22
CA GLU A 11 -17.27 -0.02 49.62
C GLU A 11 -16.96 1.09 50.64
N THR A 12 -16.23 2.14 50.22
CA THR A 12 -16.04 3.36 51.03
C THR A 12 -16.55 4.59 50.30
N ARG A 13 -17.52 5.29 50.92
CA ARG A 13 -18.17 6.51 50.37
C ARG A 13 -17.34 7.78 50.62
N PRO A 14 -17.45 8.80 49.76
CA PRO A 14 -16.66 10.03 49.85
C PRO A 14 -17.17 10.99 50.92
N ARG A 15 -16.28 11.84 51.45
CA ARG A 15 -16.65 13.02 52.25
C ARG A 15 -16.88 14.23 51.34
N THR A 16 -18.04 14.85 51.46
CA THR A 16 -18.34 16.18 50.92
C THR A 16 -17.89 17.27 51.89
N ASN A 17 -17.50 18.43 51.36
CA ASN A 17 -17.47 19.70 52.10
C ASN A 17 -17.70 20.85 51.11
N TYR A 18 -18.63 21.74 51.43
CA TYR A 18 -19.00 22.92 50.65
C TYR A 18 -19.08 24.12 51.60
N SER A 19 -18.51 25.27 51.21
CA SER A 19 -18.83 26.60 51.76
C SER A 19 -18.30 27.70 50.82
N PRO A 20 -18.91 28.92 50.81
CA PRO A 20 -19.15 29.60 49.54
C PRO A 20 -18.83 31.12 49.53
N ILE A 21 -19.23 31.81 48.43
CA ILE A 21 -19.30 33.28 48.28
C ILE A 21 -17.88 33.91 48.05
N ARG A 22 -17.64 34.95 47.22
CA ARG A 22 -18.43 36.11 46.77
C ARG A 22 -18.13 36.51 45.32
N ALA A 23 -19.03 37.29 44.70
CA ALA A 23 -18.80 37.98 43.43
C ALA A 23 -18.54 39.49 43.64
N THR A 24 -17.86 40.12 42.68
CA THR A 24 -17.67 41.58 42.56
C THR A 24 -17.64 42.01 41.08
N THR A 25 -17.89 43.29 40.81
CA THR A 25 -18.35 43.82 39.53
C THR A 25 -17.32 44.70 38.79
N LEU A 26 -17.40 44.71 37.44
CA LEU A 26 -17.32 45.84 36.47
C LEU A 26 -16.39 47.06 36.74
N PRO A 27 -15.73 47.64 35.72
CA PRO A 27 -16.45 48.40 34.67
C PRO A 27 -15.90 48.32 33.23
N GLU A 28 -16.37 49.24 32.38
CA GLU A 28 -16.64 49.08 30.95
C GLU A 28 -15.69 49.87 30.02
N THR A 29 -15.43 49.31 28.81
CA THR A 29 -15.24 50.05 27.53
C THR A 29 -14.05 51.04 27.38
N PRO A 30 -13.85 51.66 26.20
CA PRO A 30 -13.77 51.09 24.83
C PRO A 30 -12.45 51.49 24.13
N ILE A 31 -12.26 51.11 22.85
CA ILE A 31 -11.86 52.01 21.74
C ILE A 31 -11.86 51.26 20.39
N PHE A 32 -12.06 52.02 19.31
CA PHE A 32 -12.28 51.55 17.93
C PHE A 32 -11.10 51.94 17.01
N ARG A 33 -11.20 51.55 15.72
CA ARG A 33 -10.34 51.88 14.56
C ARG A 33 -9.07 51.01 14.44
N SER A 34 -8.85 50.23 13.37
CA SER A 34 -8.97 50.44 11.90
C SER A 34 -7.85 51.29 11.30
N PHE A 35 -7.03 50.66 10.44
CA PHE A 35 -6.41 51.32 9.30
C PHE A 35 -6.32 50.35 8.11
N SER A 36 -6.29 50.91 6.91
CA SER A 36 -6.51 50.22 5.63
C SER A 36 -5.39 50.53 4.62
N SER A 37 -5.49 49.91 3.43
CA SER A 37 -4.80 50.25 2.17
C SER A 37 -3.31 49.88 2.04
N GLY A 38 -2.90 49.60 0.79
CA GLY A 38 -1.55 49.14 0.44
C GLY A 38 -1.46 48.52 -0.96
N ASN A 39 -2.09 49.13 -1.98
CA ASN A 39 -2.09 48.63 -3.36
C ASN A 39 -0.89 49.16 -4.16
N THR A 40 -0.08 48.25 -4.72
CA THR A 40 0.74 48.40 -5.95
C THR A 40 1.14 46.98 -6.40
N ALA A 41 0.86 46.42 -7.59
CA ALA A 41 0.61 46.89 -8.97
C ALA A 41 1.87 46.97 -9.86
N LEU A 42 1.79 46.31 -11.03
CA LEU A 42 2.72 46.28 -12.18
C LEU A 42 4.12 45.62 -11.96
N GLY A 43 4.70 44.88 -12.92
CA GLY A 43 4.12 44.35 -14.17
C GLY A 43 5.16 43.91 -15.24
N LEU A 44 4.65 43.20 -16.25
CA LEU A 44 5.19 43.00 -17.63
C LEU A 44 6.41 42.08 -17.89
N PHE A 45 6.45 41.64 -19.16
CA PHE A 45 7.47 40.87 -19.90
C PHE A 45 7.78 39.42 -19.45
N GLN A 46 8.18 38.49 -20.33
CA GLN A 46 7.67 38.10 -21.67
C GLN A 46 8.31 36.75 -22.05
N SER A 47 7.97 36.21 -23.22
CA SER A 47 8.50 34.96 -23.80
C SER A 47 10.03 34.90 -23.92
N GLY A 48 10.60 33.72 -23.68
CA GLY A 48 11.98 33.37 -24.06
C GLY A 48 12.12 31.87 -24.35
N THR A 49 12.22 31.51 -25.63
CA THR A 49 12.61 30.17 -26.10
C THR A 49 14.12 29.98 -26.01
N ASN A 50 14.60 28.73 -25.89
CA ASN A 50 15.80 28.23 -26.59
C ASN A 50 16.05 26.74 -26.31
N ASP A 51 16.51 26.02 -27.33
CA ASP A 51 16.99 24.64 -27.27
C ASP A 51 18.38 24.51 -26.64
N ILE A 52 18.63 23.42 -25.91
CA ILE A 52 19.98 22.86 -25.68
C ILE A 52 19.92 21.33 -25.76
N GLN A 53 20.83 20.73 -26.53
CA GLN A 53 20.96 19.29 -26.75
C GLN A 53 21.55 18.53 -25.54
N PRO A 54 21.25 17.23 -25.37
CA PRO A 54 21.96 16.36 -24.42
C PRO A 54 23.34 15.94 -24.96
N PRO A 55 24.41 15.93 -24.15
CA PRO A 55 25.75 15.57 -24.62
C PRO A 55 26.00 14.05 -24.66
N THR A 56 26.43 13.55 -25.82
CA THR A 56 26.93 12.17 -26.01
C THR A 56 28.44 12.07 -25.78
N THR A 57 28.92 11.05 -25.07
CA THR A 57 30.10 10.20 -25.45
C THR A 57 30.37 9.09 -24.41
N PRO A 58 31.08 7.99 -24.76
CA PRO A 58 31.16 6.76 -23.95
C PRO A 58 32.53 6.52 -23.27
N ILE A 59 32.59 5.52 -22.38
CA ILE A 59 33.82 4.87 -21.90
C ILE A 59 33.60 3.34 -21.89
N PRO A 60 34.54 2.50 -22.40
CA PRO A 60 34.33 1.07 -22.62
C PRO A 60 34.65 0.18 -21.41
N ARG A 61 34.31 -1.11 -21.52
CA ARG A 61 34.86 -2.21 -20.71
C ARG A 61 35.53 -3.24 -21.60
N THR A 62 36.67 -3.76 -21.16
CA THR A 62 37.47 -4.80 -21.83
C THR A 62 38.09 -5.74 -20.79
N LEU A 63 38.59 -6.90 -21.25
CA LEU A 63 39.20 -8.00 -20.47
C LEU A 63 38.18 -8.78 -19.62
N SER A 64 37.79 -10.03 -19.89
CA SER A 64 38.40 -11.22 -20.55
C SER A 64 39.29 -12.10 -19.66
N ASP A 65 38.78 -13.32 -19.43
CA ASP A 65 39.45 -14.61 -19.27
C ASP A 65 40.54 -14.84 -18.19
N ARG A 66 40.26 -15.85 -17.36
CA ARG A 66 41.21 -16.96 -17.12
C ARG A 66 40.47 -18.23 -16.65
N ASN A 67 40.68 -19.32 -17.39
CA ASN A 67 40.25 -20.68 -17.03
C ASN A 67 41.12 -21.26 -15.91
N ILE A 68 40.69 -22.38 -15.29
CA ILE A 68 41.48 -23.63 -15.14
C ILE A 68 40.63 -24.79 -14.54
N SER A 69 40.54 -25.87 -15.34
CA SER A 69 40.25 -27.30 -15.10
C SER A 69 39.51 -27.87 -13.86
N GLU A 70 38.60 -28.79 -14.16
CA GLU A 70 38.13 -29.99 -13.40
C GLU A 70 39.28 -31.06 -13.23
N PRO A 71 39.13 -32.35 -12.77
CA PRO A 71 37.89 -33.15 -12.55
C PRO A 71 37.82 -34.25 -11.44
N ASN A 72 36.66 -34.93 -11.39
CA ASN A 72 36.36 -36.34 -11.00
C ASN A 72 36.46 -36.88 -9.55
N THR A 73 35.28 -37.06 -8.92
CA THR A 73 34.59 -38.34 -8.50
C THR A 73 35.37 -39.66 -8.23
N PRO A 74 34.78 -40.69 -7.55
CA PRO A 74 33.86 -40.71 -6.38
C PRO A 74 34.21 -41.84 -5.35
N GLY A 75 33.42 -42.07 -4.28
CA GLY A 75 33.73 -43.15 -3.31
C GLY A 75 32.63 -43.67 -2.34
N LEU A 76 31.95 -44.75 -2.73
CA LEU A 76 31.29 -45.84 -1.95
C LEU A 76 30.17 -45.59 -0.89
N ARG A 77 29.39 -46.68 -0.69
CA ARG A 77 28.36 -46.93 0.36
C ARG A 77 29.05 -47.52 1.63
N GLN A 78 28.45 -47.79 2.80
CA GLN A 78 27.24 -48.60 3.07
C GLN A 78 26.86 -48.62 4.60
N THR A 79 25.66 -49.13 4.92
CA THR A 79 25.19 -49.77 6.20
C THR A 79 25.22 -49.05 7.58
N ALA A 80 24.01 -48.72 8.06
CA ALA A 80 23.31 -49.34 9.22
C ALA A 80 23.52 -48.93 10.71
N SER A 81 22.36 -48.89 11.40
CA SER A 81 22.03 -49.23 12.82
C SER A 81 22.72 -48.55 14.03
N GLU A 82 21.86 -47.95 14.88
CA GLU A 82 21.83 -48.00 16.37
C GLU A 82 23.08 -47.54 17.18
N SER A 83 22.98 -46.81 18.29
CA SER A 83 21.96 -46.82 19.35
C SER A 83 21.94 -45.49 20.17
N TRP A 84 21.04 -45.38 21.15
CA TRP A 84 20.86 -44.19 22.02
C TRP A 84 21.77 -44.22 23.27
N HIS A 85 22.26 -43.06 23.76
CA HIS A 85 22.48 -42.80 25.20
C HIS A 85 22.46 -41.28 25.53
N PHE A 86 22.00 -40.92 26.74
CA PHE A 86 22.03 -39.57 27.32
C PHE A 86 23.27 -39.37 28.22
N PRO A 87 23.68 -38.12 28.50
CA PRO A 87 23.56 -37.63 29.89
C PRO A 87 23.01 -36.19 30.00
N SER A 88 23.11 -35.57 31.19
CA SER A 88 22.15 -34.56 31.68
C SER A 88 22.73 -33.41 32.53
N HIS A 89 21.85 -32.44 32.89
CA HIS A 89 22.00 -31.35 33.87
C HIS A 89 22.86 -30.09 33.56
N LYS A 90 22.15 -28.98 33.24
CA LYS A 90 21.96 -27.71 34.03
C LYS A 90 22.90 -27.42 35.24
N PRO A 91 22.97 -26.16 35.74
CA PRO A 91 22.81 -24.82 35.10
C PRO A 91 23.87 -23.80 35.62
N PHE A 92 23.71 -22.48 35.38
CA PHE A 92 24.22 -21.44 36.32
C PHE A 92 23.40 -20.14 36.32
N GLN A 93 23.52 -19.35 37.39
CA GLN A 93 22.79 -18.08 37.64
C GLN A 93 23.71 -16.84 37.59
N ALA A 94 23.12 -15.64 37.62
CA ALA A 94 23.82 -14.35 37.67
C ALA A 94 24.03 -13.84 39.12
N PHE A 95 24.91 -12.85 39.34
CA PHE A 95 24.67 -11.68 40.22
C PHE A 95 25.74 -10.57 40.05
N TYR A 96 25.75 -9.55 40.93
CA TYR A 96 26.39 -8.23 40.77
C TYR A 96 27.83 -8.09 41.36
N THR A 97 28.47 -6.96 41.03
CA THR A 97 29.78 -6.41 41.47
C THR A 97 29.94 -6.20 42.99
N PRO A 98 31.16 -6.20 43.59
CA PRO A 98 31.92 -4.92 43.76
C PRO A 98 33.48 -4.97 43.90
N ASN A 99 34.12 -3.83 43.57
CA ASN A 99 35.34 -3.19 44.13
C ASN A 99 36.75 -3.87 44.25
N ALA A 100 37.78 -3.00 44.25
CA ALA A 100 39.24 -3.24 44.17
C ALA A 100 39.97 -2.81 45.49
N PRO A 101 41.33 -2.65 45.63
CA PRO A 101 42.47 -2.80 44.68
C PRO A 101 43.52 -3.87 45.15
N PRO A 102 44.81 -3.69 45.60
CA PRO A 102 45.71 -2.51 45.80
C PRO A 102 47.20 -2.61 45.31
N SER A 103 47.70 -1.59 44.58
CA SER A 103 49.12 -1.10 44.61
C SER A 103 50.25 -1.99 43.99
N MET A 104 51.52 -1.58 43.73
CA MET A 104 52.21 -0.26 43.63
C MET A 104 53.61 -0.36 42.94
N ARG A 105 54.01 0.63 42.10
CA ARG A 105 55.36 1.27 41.89
C ARG A 105 55.46 1.90 40.47
N VAL A 106 55.58 3.24 40.32
CA VAL A 106 56.79 4.14 40.35
C VAL A 106 57.54 4.17 38.99
N ARG A 107 57.40 5.22 38.14
CA ARG A 107 58.11 6.54 38.07
C ARG A 107 59.58 6.42 37.56
N ARG A 108 60.17 7.36 36.78
CA ARG A 108 59.98 8.84 36.65
C ARG A 108 60.70 9.43 35.38
N THR A 109 60.15 10.48 34.73
CA THR A 109 60.83 11.48 33.81
C THR A 109 61.57 10.94 32.53
N THR A 110 61.92 11.64 31.42
CA THR A 110 61.61 12.94 30.71
C THR A 110 61.86 12.70 29.18
N SER A 111 62.12 13.57 28.18
CA SER A 111 62.58 14.97 27.97
C SER A 111 62.17 15.52 26.57
N ALA A 112 62.57 16.75 26.19
CA ALA A 112 62.62 17.28 24.79
C ALA A 112 64.07 17.12 24.22
N PRO A 113 64.46 17.43 22.94
CA PRO A 113 64.02 18.54 22.06
C PRO A 113 64.04 18.32 20.50
N LEU A 114 63.83 19.43 19.75
CA LEU A 114 64.37 19.86 18.42
C LEU A 114 64.73 18.87 17.27
N LEU A 115 64.42 19.29 16.02
CA LEU A 115 65.06 18.87 14.76
C LEU A 115 65.27 20.07 13.80
N PRO A 116 66.20 20.02 12.81
CA PRO A 116 66.78 21.22 12.17
C PRO A 116 66.37 21.45 10.70
N ARG A 117 66.91 22.52 10.09
CA ARG A 117 67.16 22.63 8.64
C ARG A 117 68.31 21.69 8.25
N ASP A 118 68.39 21.28 6.97
CA ASP A 118 69.50 21.80 6.14
C ASP A 118 69.24 21.73 4.62
N GLU A 119 70.19 22.27 3.86
CA GLU A 119 70.22 22.49 2.41
C GLU A 119 70.29 21.20 1.56
N ASN A 120 69.66 21.21 0.36
CA ASN A 120 70.35 21.23 -0.95
C ASN A 120 69.38 21.03 -2.14
N ALA A 121 69.70 21.62 -3.30
CA ALA A 121 69.00 21.42 -4.58
C ALA A 121 69.89 21.80 -5.79
N PRO A 122 69.79 21.08 -6.91
CA PRO A 122 70.15 21.61 -8.24
C PRO A 122 69.16 21.19 -9.35
N PRO A 123 69.28 21.69 -10.60
CA PRO A 123 69.31 23.10 -10.99
C PRO A 123 68.35 23.41 -12.18
N LEU A 124 68.36 24.66 -12.66
CA LEU A 124 67.69 25.13 -13.89
C LEU A 124 68.70 25.88 -14.79
N PRO A 125 68.50 25.92 -16.12
CA PRO A 125 69.23 26.81 -17.02
C PRO A 125 68.47 28.12 -17.33
N ASP A 126 69.15 29.26 -17.11
CA ASP A 126 69.47 30.32 -18.09
C ASP A 126 68.37 31.02 -18.94
N THR A 127 68.41 32.34 -19.23
CA THR A 127 69.34 33.47 -18.90
C THR A 127 68.56 34.82 -19.01
N PRO A 128 69.11 35.99 -19.44
CA PRO A 128 69.83 37.04 -18.67
C PRO A 128 69.10 38.42 -18.70
N SER A 129 69.63 39.57 -18.26
CA SER A 129 70.38 40.04 -17.07
C SER A 129 70.47 41.61 -17.15
N VAL A 130 71.39 42.29 -16.42
CA VAL A 130 71.72 43.75 -16.49
C VAL A 130 70.68 44.74 -15.90
N GLN A 131 71.05 45.88 -15.30
CA GLN A 131 71.90 46.12 -14.11
C GLN A 131 71.69 47.57 -13.58
N SER A 132 72.29 47.89 -12.43
CA SER A 132 72.24 49.22 -11.79
C SER A 132 73.50 50.06 -12.03
N ARG A 133 73.44 51.40 -11.83
CA ARG A 133 74.37 52.17 -10.96
C ARG A 133 73.99 53.68 -10.81
N PRO A 134 74.57 54.45 -9.84
CA PRO A 134 73.98 55.70 -9.32
C PRO A 134 74.91 56.95 -9.31
N SER A 135 74.41 58.11 -8.86
CA SER A 135 75.24 59.18 -8.23
C SER A 135 74.45 60.13 -7.28
N ARG A 136 75.11 61.19 -6.77
CA ARG A 136 75.38 61.34 -5.31
C ARG A 136 75.78 62.77 -4.87
N LYS A 137 75.00 63.43 -3.99
CA LYS A 137 75.31 64.72 -3.26
C LYS A 137 75.46 65.95 -4.22
N ARG A 138 75.63 67.24 -3.83
CA ARG A 138 76.02 67.90 -2.55
C ARG A 138 75.69 69.44 -2.54
N ARG A 139 75.40 70.03 -1.36
CA ARG A 139 75.69 71.43 -0.87
C ARG A 139 75.11 72.72 -1.53
N VAL A 140 74.60 73.61 -0.64
CA VAL A 140 74.75 75.10 -0.56
C VAL A 140 73.93 76.03 -1.51
N ALA A 141 73.57 77.21 -0.99
CA ALA A 141 72.74 78.28 -1.60
C ALA A 141 73.59 79.40 -2.27
N PRO A 142 72.98 80.44 -2.89
CA PRO A 142 72.64 81.66 -2.11
C PRO A 142 71.38 82.46 -2.55
N THR A 143 71.17 83.56 -1.81
CA THR A 143 70.21 84.68 -1.87
C THR A 143 69.80 85.32 -3.21
N THR A 144 68.58 85.86 -3.30
CA THR A 144 68.29 87.34 -3.29
C THR A 144 66.77 87.66 -3.32
N ASP A 145 66.38 88.80 -2.72
CA ASP A 145 65.31 89.80 -3.04
C ASP A 145 63.90 89.37 -3.58
N LYS A 146 62.77 90.09 -3.33
CA LYS A 146 62.55 91.41 -2.69
C LYS A 146 61.08 91.62 -2.19
N THR A 147 60.92 92.42 -1.13
CA THR A 147 59.77 93.32 -0.77
C THR A 147 58.31 92.86 -0.52
N THR A 148 57.79 93.39 0.61
CA THR A 148 56.43 93.96 0.88
C THR A 148 55.16 93.09 1.07
N SER A 149 54.73 93.06 2.34
CA SER A 149 53.45 93.64 2.86
C SER A 149 52.42 92.71 3.56
N THR A 150 52.31 92.95 4.88
CA THR A 150 51.08 93.04 5.71
C THR A 150 50.01 91.93 5.77
N THR A 151 49.90 91.37 6.99
CA THR A 151 48.66 91.11 7.76
C THR A 151 47.58 90.15 7.24
N ALA A 152 47.40 89.01 7.93
CA ALA A 152 46.21 88.73 8.77
C ALA A 152 46.38 87.41 9.55
N SER A 153 46.02 87.37 10.83
CA SER A 153 46.07 86.14 11.63
C SER A 153 44.86 85.23 11.35
N LYS A 154 45.12 83.97 10.99
CA LYS A 154 44.08 82.93 10.90
C LYS A 154 44.21 81.97 12.09
N LYS A 155 43.08 81.68 12.75
CA LYS A 155 43.02 80.74 13.89
C LYS A 155 43.50 79.35 13.45
N SER A 156 44.21 78.67 14.34
CA SER A 156 44.69 77.31 14.10
C SER A 156 43.52 76.36 13.78
N ARG A 157 43.71 75.52 12.77
CA ARG A 157 42.79 74.45 12.42
C ARG A 157 43.21 73.23 13.24
N ASN A 158 42.40 72.77 14.20
CA ASN A 158 42.69 71.55 14.95
C ASN A 158 42.96 70.40 13.98
N THR A 159 44.14 69.80 14.08
CA THR A 159 44.54 68.65 13.27
C THR A 159 43.56 67.52 13.49
N ALA A 160 43.05 66.92 12.41
CA ALA A 160 42.09 65.84 12.51
C ALA A 160 42.78 64.55 13.00
N LEU A 161 42.85 64.38 14.31
CA LEU A 161 43.37 63.19 15.02
C LEU A 161 42.92 61.91 14.31
N CYS A 162 43.84 60.96 14.11
CA CYS A 162 43.51 59.67 13.52
C CYS A 162 42.66 58.82 14.49
N LEU A 163 42.22 57.64 14.05
CA LEU A 163 41.40 56.78 14.90
C LEU A 163 42.19 56.26 16.11
N GLU A 164 43.48 56.00 15.94
CA GLU A 164 44.36 55.51 17.00
C GLU A 164 44.64 56.60 18.03
N ASP A 165 44.93 57.84 17.61
CA ASP A 165 45.12 58.97 18.53
C ASP A 165 43.87 59.21 19.40
N LYS A 166 42.68 59.08 18.79
CA LYS A 166 41.40 59.21 19.50
C LYS A 166 41.16 58.06 20.47
N LEU A 167 41.54 56.82 20.10
CA LEU A 167 41.43 55.67 20.97
C LEU A 167 42.41 55.78 22.15
N ALA A 168 43.64 56.22 21.91
CA ALA A 168 44.63 56.51 22.93
C ALA A 168 44.13 57.56 23.94
N GLN A 169 43.60 58.70 23.46
CA GLN A 169 43.02 59.74 24.33
C GLN A 169 41.82 59.24 25.14
N ILE A 170 40.98 58.37 24.58
CA ILE A 170 39.86 57.76 25.32
C ILE A 170 40.38 56.82 26.42
N LEU A 171 41.36 55.98 26.12
CA LEU A 171 41.94 55.04 27.09
C LEU A 171 42.73 55.76 28.19
N GLU A 172 43.47 56.81 27.84
CA GLU A 172 44.16 57.72 28.77
C GLU A 172 43.14 58.44 29.68
N ALA A 173 42.05 58.97 29.13
CA ALA A 173 40.99 59.58 29.93
C ALA A 173 40.30 58.59 30.88
N CYS A 174 40.14 57.32 30.49
CA CYS A 174 39.64 56.27 31.39
C CYS A 174 40.62 56.00 32.54
N ALA A 175 41.92 55.87 32.23
CA ALA A 175 42.97 55.66 33.22
C ALA A 175 43.09 56.83 34.21
N VAL A 176 43.05 58.08 33.72
CA VAL A 176 43.05 59.30 34.56
C VAL A 176 41.79 59.39 35.44
N ALA A 177 40.63 58.91 34.95
CA ALA A 177 39.40 58.82 35.73
C ALA A 177 39.39 57.66 36.74
N GLY A 178 40.42 56.80 36.76
CA GLY A 178 40.46 55.61 37.61
C GLY A 178 39.50 54.50 37.20
N LEU A 179 38.96 54.53 35.97
CA LEU A 179 37.97 53.59 35.46
C LEU A 179 38.60 52.61 34.47
N SER A 180 38.35 51.31 34.65
CA SER A 180 38.67 50.33 33.62
C SER A 180 37.72 50.46 32.42
N TRP A 181 38.20 50.06 31.24
CA TRP A 181 37.37 50.01 30.03
C TRP A 181 36.15 49.08 30.18
N ALA A 182 36.21 48.09 31.07
CA ALA A 182 35.08 47.21 31.39
C ALA A 182 33.99 47.93 32.21
N GLU A 183 34.37 48.74 33.20
CA GLU A 183 33.44 49.56 33.99
C GLU A 183 32.81 50.65 33.14
N VAL A 184 33.59 51.30 32.26
CA VAL A 184 33.08 52.29 31.29
C VAL A 184 32.05 51.66 30.36
N GLN A 185 32.27 50.45 29.84
CA GLN A 185 31.27 49.73 29.06
C GLN A 185 30.04 49.36 29.89
N TYR A 186 30.24 48.79 31.08
CA TYR A 186 29.15 48.36 31.96
C TYR A 186 28.22 49.53 32.31
N GLU A 187 28.77 50.63 32.82
CA GLU A 187 28.00 51.81 33.19
C GLU A 187 27.44 52.58 31.98
N MET A 188 28.02 52.44 30.77
CA MET A 188 27.41 52.97 29.55
C MET A 188 26.10 52.24 29.20
N TYR A 189 26.09 50.90 29.31
CA TYR A 189 24.92 50.06 28.97
C TYR A 189 23.94 49.83 30.13
N ARG A 190 24.36 49.96 31.39
CA ARG A 190 23.50 49.81 32.57
C ARG A 190 22.29 50.76 32.49
N LEU A 191 21.11 50.21 32.79
CA LEU A 191 19.94 51.03 33.08
C LEU A 191 19.97 51.44 34.55
N PRO A 192 19.75 52.74 34.86
CA PRO A 192 19.72 53.17 36.25
C PRO A 192 18.50 52.61 36.99
N THR A 193 18.56 52.54 38.31
CA THR A 193 17.46 52.08 39.17
C THR A 193 16.29 53.08 39.17
N ALA A 194 15.24 52.82 39.95
CA ALA A 194 14.18 53.81 40.18
C ALA A 194 14.69 54.94 41.09
N GLU A 195 15.40 54.56 42.17
CA GLU A 195 15.96 55.43 43.19
C GLU A 195 17.01 56.40 42.61
N GLU A 196 17.91 55.90 41.77
CA GLU A 196 18.90 56.71 41.03
C GLU A 196 18.21 57.79 40.17
N LYS A 197 17.12 57.44 39.47
CA LYS A 197 16.40 58.41 38.62
C LYS A 197 15.68 59.49 39.45
N THR A 198 15.24 59.16 40.67
CA THR A 198 14.61 60.14 41.57
C THR A 198 15.62 61.11 42.18
N SER A 199 16.86 60.70 42.43
CA SER A 199 17.91 61.58 42.99
C SER A 199 18.65 62.43 41.94
N TRP A 200 18.37 62.26 40.65
CA TRP A 200 19.04 63.03 39.60
C TRP A 200 18.56 64.48 39.47
N GLU A 201 19.52 65.39 39.63
CA GLU A 201 19.46 66.78 39.15
C GLU A 201 19.36 66.87 37.61
N ALA A 202 19.00 68.05 37.09
CA ALA A 202 18.82 68.28 35.65
C ALA A 202 20.06 67.94 34.78
N PRO A 203 21.31 68.30 35.14
CA PRO A 203 22.49 67.96 34.32
C PRO A 203 22.71 66.44 34.20
N SER A 204 22.39 65.67 35.24
CA SER A 204 22.48 64.21 35.25
C SER A 204 21.44 63.58 34.33
N ARG A 205 20.22 64.13 34.29
CA ARG A 205 19.16 63.71 33.35
C ARG A 205 19.57 63.95 31.90
N GLU A 206 20.14 65.12 31.59
CA GLU A 206 20.58 65.46 30.23
C GLU A 206 21.73 64.56 29.76
N ARG A 207 22.77 64.38 30.59
CA ARG A 207 23.87 63.44 30.32
C ARG A 207 23.36 62.02 30.06
N PHE A 208 22.39 61.55 30.86
CA PHE A 208 21.76 60.25 30.63
C PHE A 208 20.96 60.19 29.32
N MET A 209 20.22 61.24 28.94
CA MET A 209 19.49 61.24 27.65
C MET A 209 20.44 61.21 26.45
N SER A 210 21.57 61.93 26.52
CA SER A 210 22.64 61.87 25.51
C SER A 210 23.29 60.48 25.43
N ARG A 211 23.62 59.87 26.58
CA ARG A 211 24.09 58.47 26.68
C ARG A 211 23.07 57.50 26.06
N LYS A 212 21.80 57.61 26.44
CA LYS A 212 20.69 56.79 25.97
C LYS A 212 20.50 56.89 24.46
N ALA A 213 20.55 58.09 23.88
CA ALA A 213 20.45 58.28 22.43
C ALA A 213 21.61 57.59 21.68
N THR A 214 22.84 57.79 22.16
CA THR A 214 24.06 57.19 21.59
C THR A 214 24.02 55.65 21.66
N VAL A 215 23.68 55.10 22.83
CA VAL A 215 23.54 53.65 23.04
C VAL A 215 22.39 53.08 22.22
N ALA A 216 21.25 53.78 22.11
CA ALA A 216 20.13 53.34 21.28
C ALA A 216 20.51 53.27 19.79
N HIS A 217 21.27 54.25 19.27
CA HIS A 217 21.77 54.19 17.89
C HIS A 217 22.68 52.97 17.64
N PHE A 218 23.57 52.64 18.57
CA PHE A 218 24.43 51.46 18.46
C PHE A 218 23.65 50.14 18.53
N LEU A 219 22.77 49.98 19.54
CA LEU A 219 21.99 48.77 19.74
C LEU A 219 20.93 48.55 18.64
N GLN A 220 20.46 49.62 17.99
CA GLN A 220 19.59 49.55 16.80
C GLN A 220 20.38 49.33 15.48
N GLY A 221 21.71 49.17 15.54
CA GLY A 221 22.55 48.96 14.36
C GLY A 221 22.67 50.16 13.42
N ARG A 222 22.36 51.38 13.90
CA ARG A 222 22.39 52.64 13.13
C ARG A 222 23.78 53.29 13.07
N THR A 223 24.83 52.53 13.42
CA THR A 223 26.23 52.96 13.52
C THR A 223 27.10 52.22 12.52
N LYS A 224 28.23 52.83 12.10
CA LYS A 224 29.17 52.25 11.11
C LYS A 224 29.60 50.81 11.45
N TYR A 225 29.76 50.52 12.73
CA TYR A 225 29.98 49.17 13.24
C TYR A 225 28.77 48.79 14.10
N THR A 226 28.30 47.55 13.96
CA THR A 226 27.13 47.02 14.66
C THR A 226 27.55 46.19 15.87
N ALA A 227 26.60 45.89 16.77
CA ALA A 227 26.86 44.96 17.87
C ALA A 227 27.39 43.59 17.37
N SER A 228 26.81 43.03 16.30
CA SER A 228 27.31 41.76 15.71
C SER A 228 28.71 41.89 15.11
N SER A 229 29.10 43.05 14.56
CA SER A 229 30.49 43.31 14.14
C SER A 229 31.47 43.25 15.32
N VAL A 230 31.08 43.79 16.49
CA VAL A 230 31.91 43.76 17.71
C VAL A 230 31.98 42.35 18.29
N LEU A 231 30.87 41.62 18.32
CA LEU A 231 30.80 40.25 18.83
C LEU A 231 31.63 39.27 17.96
N ASP A 232 31.65 39.45 16.63
CA ASP A 232 32.50 38.66 15.73
C ASP A 232 34.00 38.92 15.98
N LEU A 233 34.39 40.18 16.21
CA LEU A 233 35.75 40.52 16.64
C LEU A 233 36.09 39.84 17.97
N TRP A 234 35.22 39.92 18.99
CA TRP A 234 35.46 39.29 20.30
C TRP A 234 35.61 37.76 20.21
N ILE A 235 34.82 37.08 19.37
CA ILE A 235 34.93 35.62 19.14
C ILE A 235 36.24 35.26 18.44
N ARG A 236 36.72 36.09 17.51
CA ARG A 236 37.92 35.80 16.72
C ARG A 236 39.22 36.21 17.42
N HIS A 237 39.20 37.22 18.28
CA HIS A 237 40.38 37.87 18.85
C HIS A 237 41.32 36.88 19.55
N PRO A 238 42.65 36.97 19.37
CA PRO A 238 43.60 36.08 20.03
C PRO A 238 43.53 36.19 21.56
N TYR A 239 43.40 37.41 22.10
CA TYR A 239 43.30 37.66 23.55
C TYR A 239 41.96 37.25 24.17
N GLY A 240 40.96 36.85 23.37
CA GLY A 240 39.69 36.32 23.89
C GLY A 240 39.78 34.87 24.38
N ARG A 241 40.97 34.25 24.27
CA ARG A 241 41.22 32.82 24.49
C ARG A 241 42.06 32.59 25.74
N ALA A 242 41.54 31.82 26.70
CA ALA A 242 42.36 31.24 27.76
C ALA A 242 43.06 29.95 27.29
N HIS A 243 42.36 29.10 26.52
CA HIS A 243 42.91 27.90 25.89
C HIS A 243 42.16 27.60 24.59
N LYS A 244 42.82 26.97 23.60
CA LYS A 244 42.23 26.67 22.28
C LYS A 244 41.04 25.70 22.36
N ASN A 245 41.09 24.80 23.35
CA ASN A 245 40.00 23.91 23.74
C ASN A 245 39.72 24.16 25.23
N SER A 246 39.06 25.27 25.59
CA SER A 246 38.65 25.51 26.98
C SER A 246 37.47 24.59 27.32
N PRO A 247 37.48 23.88 28.46
CA PRO A 247 36.36 23.00 28.84
C PRO A 247 35.09 23.79 29.18
N GLU A 248 35.19 25.10 29.39
CA GLU A 248 34.06 26.01 29.58
C GLU A 248 33.34 26.37 28.26
N MET A 249 33.96 26.18 27.09
CA MET A 249 33.30 26.48 25.81
C MET A 249 32.02 25.66 25.60
N PHE A 250 30.99 26.30 25.07
CA PHE A 250 29.68 25.69 24.80
C PHE A 250 29.00 25.05 26.04
N SER A 251 29.31 25.52 27.26
CA SER A 251 28.77 24.95 28.50
C SER A 251 27.26 25.19 28.64
N SER A 252 26.54 24.18 29.13
CA SER A 252 25.17 24.34 29.61
C SER A 252 25.14 25.06 30.97
N ALA A 253 24.02 25.70 31.29
CA ALA A 253 23.85 26.47 32.53
C ALA A 253 24.02 25.60 33.80
N GLN A 254 23.78 24.28 33.70
CA GLN A 254 24.02 23.30 34.77
C GLN A 254 25.52 23.11 35.09
N LYS A 255 26.41 23.39 34.14
CA LYS A 255 27.87 23.29 34.32
C LYS A 255 28.47 24.61 34.78
N ALA A 256 28.08 25.70 34.12
CA ALA A 256 28.40 27.07 34.52
C ALA A 256 27.40 28.04 33.86
N PRO A 257 26.75 28.96 34.59
CA PRO A 257 26.06 30.09 33.98
C PRO A 257 27.06 30.90 33.14
N TYR A 258 26.69 31.33 31.94
CA TYR A 258 27.63 32.04 31.05
C TYR A 258 28.23 33.32 31.67
N LEU A 259 27.53 33.92 32.65
CA LEU A 259 27.98 35.10 33.42
C LEU A 259 29.13 34.82 34.39
N THR A 260 29.38 33.56 34.78
CA THR A 260 30.50 33.20 35.69
C THR A 260 31.75 32.76 34.94
N ILE A 261 31.74 32.83 33.60
CA ILE A 261 32.87 32.43 32.75
C ILE A 261 33.65 33.70 32.38
N GLY A 262 34.84 33.89 32.96
CA GLY A 262 35.66 35.08 32.71
C GLY A 262 36.16 35.25 31.26
N PRO A 263 36.73 34.22 30.62
CA PRO A 263 37.23 34.33 29.24
C PRO A 263 36.10 34.52 28.23
N VAL A 264 36.16 35.63 27.47
CA VAL A 264 35.04 36.09 26.62
C VAL A 264 34.60 35.09 25.55
N GLN A 265 35.51 34.35 24.89
CA GLN A 265 35.10 33.38 23.86
C GLN A 265 34.36 32.15 24.47
N PRO A 266 34.85 31.50 25.53
CA PRO A 266 34.07 30.53 26.31
C PRO A 266 32.74 31.07 26.87
N ALA A 267 32.72 32.31 27.36
CA ALA A 267 31.50 32.94 27.87
C ALA A 267 30.44 33.13 26.77
N MET A 268 30.82 33.72 25.63
CA MET A 268 29.93 33.97 24.50
C MET A 268 29.42 32.70 23.83
N THR A 269 30.27 31.68 23.69
CA THR A 269 29.85 30.38 23.13
C THR A 269 28.88 29.65 24.08
N SER A 270 29.06 29.76 25.39
CA SER A 270 28.13 29.25 26.39
C SER A 270 26.83 30.04 26.44
N PHE A 271 26.87 31.38 26.34
CA PHE A 271 25.69 32.23 26.21
C PHE A 271 24.82 31.81 25.02
N ALA A 272 25.43 31.68 23.82
CA ALA A 272 24.71 31.27 22.61
C ALA A 272 24.03 29.90 22.78
N VAL A 273 24.71 28.94 23.43
CA VAL A 273 24.13 27.61 23.75
C VAL A 273 23.01 27.70 24.77
N GLN A 274 23.18 28.47 25.85
CA GLN A 274 22.20 28.57 26.94
C GLN A 274 20.90 29.25 26.49
N ILE A 275 20.99 30.34 25.72
CA ILE A 275 19.82 30.98 25.09
C ILE A 275 19.17 30.05 24.06
N SER A 276 19.96 29.35 23.22
CA SER A 276 19.41 28.39 22.26
C SER A 276 18.64 27.26 22.95
N ILE A 277 19.15 26.74 24.08
CA ILE A 277 18.46 25.69 24.86
C ILE A 277 17.12 26.20 25.41
N GLN A 278 17.05 27.43 25.92
CA GLN A 278 15.80 28.02 26.42
C GLN A 278 14.72 28.09 25.32
N GLU A 279 15.08 28.60 24.14
CA GLU A 279 14.16 28.68 23.00
C GLU A 279 13.78 27.30 22.44
N LEU A 280 14.70 26.33 22.44
CA LEU A 280 14.42 24.95 22.05
C LEU A 280 13.45 24.25 23.01
N VAL A 281 13.58 24.48 24.33
CA VAL A 281 12.65 23.96 25.35
C VAL A 281 11.29 24.60 25.22
N SER A 282 11.20 25.93 25.14
CA SER A 282 9.92 26.65 24.97
C SER A 282 9.16 26.18 23.72
N ASN A 283 9.88 25.90 22.62
CA ASN A 283 9.29 25.38 21.40
C ASN A 283 8.87 23.90 21.49
N ALA A 284 9.59 23.08 22.27
CA ALA A 284 9.10 21.74 22.62
C ALA A 284 7.83 21.79 23.48
N GLU A 285 7.76 22.69 24.47
CA GLU A 285 6.58 22.89 25.32
C GLU A 285 5.34 23.36 24.54
N LYS A 286 5.51 24.19 23.51
CA LYS A 286 4.43 24.57 22.57
C LYS A 286 4.01 23.38 21.69
N ALA A 287 4.96 22.62 21.16
CA ALA A 287 4.69 21.48 20.27
C ALA A 287 3.94 20.32 20.94
N VAL A 288 3.91 20.27 22.28
CA VAL A 288 3.20 19.24 23.07
C VAL A 288 1.91 19.74 23.71
N GLN A 289 1.35 20.86 23.25
CA GLN A 289 -0.01 21.26 23.61
C GLN A 289 -1.06 20.49 22.78
N PRO A 290 -2.29 20.29 23.28
CA PRO A 290 -3.35 19.59 22.55
C PRO A 290 -3.63 20.16 21.15
N ASP A 291 -3.66 21.48 21.08
CA ASP A 291 -3.86 22.34 19.91
C ASP A 291 -2.71 22.29 18.88
N ALA A 292 -1.54 21.74 19.23
CA ALA A 292 -0.47 21.48 18.27
C ALA A 292 -0.68 20.20 17.43
N GLY A 293 -1.73 19.40 17.70
CA GLY A 293 -2.16 18.29 16.82
C GLY A 293 -1.36 16.98 16.91
N LEU A 294 -0.27 16.90 17.69
CA LEU A 294 0.38 15.60 18.00
C LEU A 294 -0.43 14.76 19.00
N HIS A 295 -1.40 15.38 19.67
CA HIS A 295 -2.21 14.77 20.74
C HIS A 295 -3.37 13.95 20.19
N VAL A 296 -3.44 12.68 20.61
CA VAL A 296 -4.53 11.77 20.20
C VAL A 296 -5.08 10.98 21.38
N HIS A 297 -6.39 11.04 21.55
CA HIS A 297 -7.15 10.36 22.59
C HIS A 297 -7.51 8.93 22.14
N ILE A 298 -7.10 7.93 22.93
CA ILE A 298 -7.59 6.56 22.76
C ILE A 298 -8.85 6.42 23.61
N PRO A 299 -10.01 6.14 23.01
CA PRO A 299 -11.27 6.04 23.75
C PRO A 299 -11.24 4.88 24.75
N SER A 300 -11.94 5.05 25.86
CA SER A 300 -12.08 4.02 26.88
C SER A 300 -13.34 4.26 27.69
N ALA A 301 -14.07 3.20 28.03
CA ALA A 301 -15.28 3.29 28.86
C ALA A 301 -15.07 3.97 30.23
N ARG A 302 -13.81 4.06 30.72
CA ARG A 302 -13.45 4.76 31.97
C ARG A 302 -12.91 6.19 31.78
N ARG A 303 -12.81 6.70 30.55
CA ARG A 303 -12.30 8.05 30.23
C ARG A 303 -13.05 8.63 29.02
N PRO A 304 -14.07 9.48 29.21
CA PRO A 304 -14.70 10.21 28.11
C PRO A 304 -13.69 11.16 27.45
N GLN A 305 -13.98 11.53 26.20
CA GLN A 305 -13.12 12.41 25.39
C GLN A 305 -12.80 13.72 26.12
N LYS A 306 -11.51 14.07 26.17
CA LYS A 306 -11.09 15.40 26.65
C LYS A 306 -11.44 16.46 25.61
N LYS A 307 -12.03 17.56 26.06
CA LYS A 307 -12.25 18.77 25.25
C LYS A 307 -10.91 19.18 24.60
N ASN A 308 -10.96 19.55 23.32
CA ASN A 308 -9.81 19.93 22.49
C ASN A 308 -8.74 18.83 22.26
N VAL A 309 -9.12 17.54 22.32
CA VAL A 309 -8.23 16.43 21.87
C VAL A 309 -8.95 15.58 20.81
N ALA A 310 -8.32 15.40 19.65
CA ALA A 310 -8.79 14.51 18.60
C ALA A 310 -8.79 13.05 19.07
N GLU A 311 -9.80 12.26 18.69
CA GLU A 311 -9.81 10.82 18.95
C GLU A 311 -8.93 10.08 17.94
N VAL A 312 -8.42 8.89 18.29
CA VAL A 312 -7.73 8.03 17.32
C VAL A 312 -8.74 7.57 16.28
N ASP A 313 -8.53 7.97 15.04
CA ASP A 313 -9.37 7.69 13.86
C ASP A 313 -8.44 7.35 12.68
N TRP A 314 -8.86 6.43 11.81
CA TRP A 314 -8.18 6.12 10.55
C TRP A 314 -8.10 7.34 9.60
N THR A 315 -9.02 8.31 9.71
CA THR A 315 -8.89 9.60 8.99
C THR A 315 -7.63 10.40 9.37
N ASN A 316 -6.97 10.07 10.48
CA ASN A 316 -5.72 10.67 10.93
C ASN A 316 -4.48 9.77 10.74
N ILE A 317 -4.65 8.52 10.25
CA ILE A 317 -3.61 7.48 10.22
C ILE A 317 -3.47 6.87 8.82
N GLY A 318 -2.42 7.26 8.10
CA GLY A 318 -2.08 6.78 6.76
C GLY A 318 -0.84 7.48 6.18
N SER A 319 -0.67 7.43 4.85
CA SER A 319 0.46 8.04 4.14
C SER A 319 0.61 9.55 4.37
N PHE A 320 -0.52 10.25 4.54
CA PHE A 320 -0.58 11.68 4.82
C PHE A 320 -0.17 12.05 6.26
N THR A 321 -0.18 11.13 7.22
CA THR A 321 0.14 11.42 8.64
C THR A 321 1.55 11.97 8.79
N HIS A 322 2.52 11.48 8.02
CA HIS A 322 3.87 12.05 7.97
C HIS A 322 3.93 13.48 7.40
N LYS A 323 3.01 13.87 6.51
CA LYS A 323 2.88 15.25 6.00
C LYS A 323 2.33 16.17 7.11
N ALA A 324 1.30 15.73 7.84
CA ALA A 324 0.76 16.47 8.98
C ALA A 324 1.79 16.67 10.10
N ILE A 325 2.45 15.58 10.54
CA ILE A 325 3.53 15.61 11.55
C ILE A 325 4.65 16.58 11.14
N ARG A 326 5.05 16.56 9.87
CA ARG A 326 6.04 17.51 9.34
C ARG A 326 5.58 18.96 9.47
N THR A 327 4.34 19.27 9.08
CA THR A 327 3.80 20.63 9.15
C THR A 327 3.81 21.16 10.59
N ILE A 328 3.39 20.33 11.55
CA ILE A 328 3.46 20.64 12.99
C ILE A 328 4.90 20.92 13.43
N HIS A 329 5.86 20.04 13.09
CA HIS A 329 7.27 20.23 13.45
C HIS A 329 7.94 21.42 12.75
N GLN A 330 7.46 21.83 11.57
CA GLN A 330 7.89 23.06 10.91
C GLN A 330 7.34 24.32 11.60
N GLN A 331 6.11 24.28 12.12
CA GLN A 331 5.47 25.39 12.82
C GLN A 331 6.01 25.57 14.25
N PHE A 332 6.04 24.49 15.03
CA PHE A 332 6.31 24.56 16.47
C PHE A 332 7.75 24.23 16.86
N GLN A 333 8.53 23.51 16.05
CA GLN A 333 9.94 23.18 16.36
C GLN A 333 10.96 23.54 15.25
N PRO A 334 10.84 24.69 14.54
CA PRO A 334 11.65 25.01 13.36
C PRO A 334 13.17 25.00 13.64
N LEU A 335 13.61 25.51 14.79
CA LEU A 335 15.03 25.57 15.15
C LEU A 335 15.63 24.18 15.38
N LEU A 336 14.98 23.34 16.19
CA LEU A 336 15.46 21.98 16.46
C LEU A 336 15.47 21.14 15.18
N ARG A 337 14.42 21.29 14.36
CA ARG A 337 14.30 20.65 13.05
C ARG A 337 15.42 21.06 12.10
N HIS A 338 15.78 22.35 12.06
CA HIS A 338 16.91 22.85 11.26
C HIS A 338 18.25 22.23 11.72
N ILE A 339 18.51 22.24 13.03
CA ILE A 339 19.74 21.67 13.62
C ILE A 339 19.85 20.18 13.27
N LEU A 340 18.80 19.40 13.50
CA LEU A 340 18.75 17.97 13.16
C LEU A 340 19.03 17.71 11.67
N ILE A 341 18.37 18.45 10.77
CA ILE A 341 18.57 18.29 9.32
C ILE A 341 19.99 18.67 8.90
N LYS A 342 20.60 19.71 9.50
CA LYS A 342 22.00 20.08 9.26
C LYS A 342 22.97 19.00 9.73
N VAL A 343 22.82 18.50 10.96
CA VAL A 343 23.66 17.43 11.53
C VAL A 343 23.58 16.15 10.69
N MET A 344 22.40 15.79 10.18
CA MET A 344 22.22 14.63 9.31
C MET A 344 22.62 14.85 7.84
N THR A 345 23.01 16.07 7.43
CA THR A 345 23.30 16.42 6.04
C THR A 345 24.81 16.60 5.81
N ARG A 346 25.47 15.53 5.37
CA ARG A 346 26.81 15.63 4.75
C ARG A 346 26.74 16.46 3.46
N SER A 347 27.72 17.34 3.26
CA SER A 347 27.75 18.30 2.14
C SER A 347 27.80 17.65 0.74
N ASN A 348 28.52 16.53 0.58
CA ASN A 348 28.91 16.03 -0.74
C ASN A 348 28.18 14.74 -1.20
N SER A 349 27.07 14.34 -0.57
CA SER A 349 26.40 13.06 -0.86
C SER A 349 25.42 13.14 -2.06
N LYS A 350 25.87 12.79 -3.27
CA LYS A 350 25.06 12.91 -4.52
C LYS A 350 23.90 11.90 -4.71
N LYS A 351 23.78 10.86 -3.88
CA LYS A 351 22.57 10.00 -3.80
C LYS A 351 22.25 9.69 -2.34
N ARG A 352 20.97 9.71 -1.96
CA ARG A 352 20.49 9.33 -0.60
C ARG A 352 19.30 8.38 -0.74
N SER A 353 19.41 7.16 -0.19
CA SER A 353 18.32 6.17 -0.20
C SER A 353 17.21 6.48 0.85
N ARG A 354 17.40 7.48 1.71
CA ARG A 354 16.48 7.83 2.81
C ARG A 354 16.27 9.35 2.88
N ASN A 355 15.02 9.77 3.05
CA ASN A 355 14.65 11.18 3.16
C ASN A 355 14.95 11.71 4.57
N VAL A 356 16.01 12.53 4.70
CA VAL A 356 16.47 13.10 5.98
C VAL A 356 15.41 13.96 6.67
N GLY A 357 14.48 14.57 5.92
CA GLY A 357 13.34 15.29 6.50
C GLY A 357 12.47 14.37 7.34
N ILE A 358 12.08 13.20 6.80
CA ILE A 358 11.27 12.19 7.51
C ILE A 358 12.00 11.69 8.78
N VAL A 359 13.32 11.50 8.72
CA VAL A 359 14.12 11.07 9.88
C VAL A 359 14.15 12.14 10.97
N ALA A 360 14.28 13.43 10.61
CA ALA A 360 14.18 14.52 11.58
C ALA A 360 12.76 14.61 12.18
N ASP A 361 11.73 14.51 11.34
CA ASP A 361 10.32 14.52 11.76
C ASP A 361 10.00 13.37 12.74
N ASP A 362 10.62 12.19 12.58
CA ASP A 362 10.50 11.03 13.51
C ASP A 362 11.29 11.21 14.82
N ILE A 363 12.47 11.83 14.79
CA ILE A 363 13.25 12.11 16.02
C ILE A 363 12.52 13.12 16.90
N LEU A 364 12.03 14.22 16.33
CA LEU A 364 11.24 15.24 17.02
C LEU A 364 9.97 14.63 17.66
N SER A 365 9.32 13.74 16.92
CA SER A 365 8.14 13.00 17.37
C SER A 365 8.37 12.16 18.63
N LYS A 366 9.55 11.55 18.78
CA LYS A 366 9.91 10.77 19.98
C LYS A 366 10.18 11.68 21.17
N ILE A 367 10.86 12.80 20.94
CA ILE A 367 11.10 13.81 21.97
C ILE A 367 9.76 14.33 22.51
N ALA A 368 8.83 14.73 21.62
CA ALA A 368 7.47 15.13 22.00
C ALA A 368 6.74 14.06 22.83
N PHE A 369 6.81 12.78 22.42
CA PHE A 369 6.20 11.66 23.15
C PHE A 369 6.86 11.37 24.52
N THR A 370 8.15 11.66 24.70
CA THR A 370 8.80 11.60 26.03
C THR A 370 8.45 12.78 26.94
N HIS A 371 8.22 13.98 26.40
CA HIS A 371 7.71 15.12 27.16
C HIS A 371 6.27 14.89 27.65
N THR A 372 5.42 14.24 26.86
CA THR A 372 4.08 13.85 27.28
C THR A 372 3.60 12.59 26.58
N PRO A 373 3.04 11.61 27.33
CA PRO A 373 2.50 10.40 26.73
C PRO A 373 1.27 10.68 25.84
N PHE A 374 0.73 11.90 25.81
CA PHE A 374 -0.41 12.27 24.96
C PHE A 374 0.00 12.64 23.53
N ALA A 375 1.24 13.11 23.29
CA ALA A 375 1.79 13.44 21.97
C ALA A 375 2.17 12.19 21.15
N ARG A 376 1.18 11.33 20.93
CA ARG A 376 1.36 9.95 20.50
C ARG A 376 1.00 9.65 19.06
N LEU A 377 0.53 10.62 18.25
CA LEU A 377 0.13 10.39 16.83
C LEU A 377 1.18 9.57 16.03
N PRO A 378 2.49 9.89 16.09
CA PRO A 378 3.51 9.17 15.33
C PRO A 378 3.76 7.77 15.92
N ALA A 379 3.78 7.68 17.25
CA ALA A 379 4.04 6.44 17.97
C ALA A 379 2.88 5.44 17.81
N ILE A 380 1.61 5.87 17.91
CA ILE A 380 0.45 4.97 17.75
C ILE A 380 0.35 4.47 16.31
N THR A 381 0.68 5.31 15.32
CA THR A 381 0.79 4.92 13.91
C THR A 381 1.83 3.80 13.73
N ARG A 382 3.05 3.95 14.28
CA ARG A 382 4.06 2.87 14.28
C ARG A 382 3.59 1.64 15.05
N GLY A 383 2.88 1.82 16.18
CA GLY A 383 2.32 0.72 16.97
C GLY A 383 1.30 -0.11 16.20
N LEU A 384 0.40 0.53 15.45
CA LEU A 384 -0.57 -0.13 14.58
C LEU A 384 0.11 -0.79 13.38
N PHE A 385 1.12 -0.14 12.78
CA PHE A 385 1.93 -0.73 11.71
C PHE A 385 2.66 -2.00 12.17
N HIS A 386 3.32 -1.97 13.32
CA HIS A 386 3.95 -3.15 13.92
C HIS A 386 2.92 -4.23 14.28
N PHE A 387 1.70 -3.86 14.67
CA PHE A 387 0.64 -4.83 14.91
C PHE A 387 0.22 -5.53 13.61
N ALA A 388 -0.09 -4.76 12.57
CA ALA A 388 -0.43 -5.25 11.23
C ALA A 388 0.68 -6.12 10.62
N SER A 389 1.94 -5.81 10.94
CA SER A 389 3.14 -6.54 10.53
C SER A 389 3.47 -7.75 11.41
N ASN A 390 2.57 -8.17 12.29
CA ASN A 390 2.74 -9.29 13.20
C ASN A 390 4.01 -9.22 14.08
N ALA A 391 4.43 -8.02 14.50
CA ALA A 391 5.56 -7.86 15.40
C ALA A 391 5.35 -8.60 16.73
N SER A 392 6.45 -9.13 17.28
CA SER A 392 6.47 -9.88 18.53
C SER A 392 6.08 -9.00 19.72
N PHE A 393 5.57 -9.60 20.79
CA PHE A 393 5.25 -8.86 22.01
C PHE A 393 6.48 -8.18 22.62
N ASP A 394 7.65 -8.83 22.58
CA ASP A 394 8.89 -8.25 23.12
C ASP A 394 9.45 -7.14 22.23
N THR A 395 9.16 -7.14 20.92
CA THR A 395 9.36 -5.96 20.06
C THR A 395 8.58 -4.77 20.62
N PHE A 396 7.29 -4.92 20.94
CA PHE A 396 6.52 -3.85 21.57
C PHE A 396 7.07 -3.45 22.96
N ARG A 397 7.60 -4.38 23.76
CA ARG A 397 8.20 -4.07 25.07
C ARG A 397 9.49 -3.26 24.94
N TYR A 398 10.29 -3.51 23.90
CA TYR A 398 11.49 -2.74 23.61
C TYR A 398 11.14 -1.38 22.99
N GLU A 399 10.38 -1.38 21.89
CA GLU A 399 10.01 -0.19 21.11
C GLU A 399 9.24 0.85 21.95
N SER A 400 8.46 0.41 22.94
CA SER A 400 7.76 1.32 23.86
C SER A 400 8.61 1.90 24.98
N ARG A 401 9.77 1.30 25.30
CA ARG A 401 10.76 1.88 26.23
C ARG A 401 11.63 2.95 25.57
N VAL A 402 11.87 2.82 24.27
CA VAL A 402 12.62 3.81 23.46
C VAL A 402 11.73 4.87 22.78
N GLY A 403 10.44 4.92 23.13
CA GLY A 403 9.49 5.92 22.62
C GLY A 403 9.08 5.75 21.16
N ASN A 404 9.45 4.65 20.50
CA ASN A 404 9.07 4.39 19.11
C ASN A 404 7.57 4.04 18.97
N THR A 405 6.98 3.36 19.97
CA THR A 405 5.54 3.02 20.04
C THR A 405 4.95 3.23 21.44
N PRO A 406 3.61 3.24 21.61
CA PRO A 406 2.97 2.98 22.89
C PRO A 406 3.19 1.52 23.31
N ALA A 407 2.94 1.22 24.59
CA ALA A 407 2.87 -0.16 25.08
C ALA A 407 1.78 -0.96 24.33
N TYR A 408 1.98 -2.26 24.14
CA TYR A 408 1.06 -3.14 23.41
C TYR A 408 -0.41 -3.03 23.87
N SER A 409 -0.65 -2.97 25.19
CA SER A 409 -1.99 -2.80 25.78
C SER A 409 -2.65 -1.44 25.46
N THR A 410 -1.87 -0.45 25.02
CA THR A 410 -2.38 0.83 24.51
C THR A 410 -2.73 0.73 23.03
N VAL A 411 -1.94 0.00 22.23
CA VAL A 411 -2.26 -0.30 20.81
C VAL A 411 -3.55 -1.12 20.71
N VAL A 412 -3.71 -2.15 21.55
CA VAL A 412 -4.93 -2.97 21.61
C VAL A 412 -6.16 -2.12 22.00
N LYS A 413 -6.02 -1.13 22.89
CA LYS A 413 -7.11 -0.20 23.23
C LYS A 413 -7.46 0.74 22.07
N ALA A 414 -6.47 1.18 21.29
CA ALA A 414 -6.72 1.95 20.07
C ALA A 414 -7.50 1.13 19.03
N LEU A 415 -7.13 -0.13 18.83
CA LEU A 415 -7.84 -1.05 17.91
C LEU A 415 -9.31 -1.22 18.29
N TYR A 416 -9.64 -1.47 19.57
CA TYR A 416 -11.04 -1.52 20.02
C TYR A 416 -11.78 -0.17 19.84
N GLY A 417 -11.09 0.95 19.98
CA GLY A 417 -11.65 2.28 19.72
C GLY A 417 -12.04 2.49 18.25
N LEU A 418 -11.07 2.27 17.36
CA LEU A 418 -11.24 2.32 15.90
C LEU A 418 -12.34 1.36 15.43
N SER A 419 -12.35 0.14 15.96
CA SER A 419 -13.43 -0.85 15.74
C SER A 419 -14.81 -0.34 16.17
N SER A 420 -14.91 0.36 17.29
CA SER A 420 -16.19 0.91 17.77
C SER A 420 -16.70 2.04 16.88
N GLN A 421 -15.81 2.91 16.41
CA GLN A 421 -16.12 3.95 15.42
C GLN A 421 -16.58 3.32 14.09
N ALA A 422 -15.80 2.39 13.55
CA ALA A 422 -16.12 1.65 12.33
C ALA A 422 -17.48 0.93 12.43
N SER A 423 -17.77 0.27 13.56
CA SER A 423 -19.04 -0.40 13.81
C SER A 423 -20.25 0.56 13.77
N LYS A 424 -20.13 1.74 14.39
CA LYS A 424 -21.17 2.79 14.32
C LYS A 424 -21.38 3.28 12.89
N PHE A 425 -20.30 3.59 12.18
CA PHE A 425 -20.36 4.10 10.81
C PHE A 425 -20.96 3.07 9.84
N THR A 426 -20.54 1.80 9.96
CA THR A 426 -21.09 0.67 9.19
C THR A 426 -22.61 0.61 9.34
N ARG A 427 -23.12 0.56 10.58
CA ARG A 427 -24.58 0.48 10.85
C ARG A 427 -25.40 1.63 10.27
N VAL A 428 -24.82 2.82 10.13
CA VAL A 428 -25.49 3.97 9.50
C VAL A 428 -25.50 3.80 7.98
N MET A 429 -24.33 3.58 7.38
CA MET A 429 -24.19 3.49 5.92
C MET A 429 -24.90 2.27 5.32
N CYS A 430 -24.90 1.13 6.02
CA CYS A 430 -25.55 -0.13 5.60
C CYS A 430 -27.08 -0.07 5.59
N ARG A 431 -27.68 1.02 6.09
CA ARG A 431 -29.13 1.26 6.12
C ARG A 431 -29.60 2.40 5.22
N ASP A 432 -28.68 3.14 4.61
CA ASP A 432 -29.03 4.28 3.76
C ASP A 432 -29.60 3.80 2.40
N ILE A 433 -30.85 4.16 2.13
CA ILE A 433 -31.58 3.77 0.92
C ILE A 433 -30.96 4.33 -0.37
N ILE A 434 -30.14 5.38 -0.30
CA ILE A 434 -29.40 5.96 -1.44
C ILE A 434 -28.25 5.03 -1.88
N TYR A 435 -27.80 4.13 -1.00
CA TYR A 435 -26.70 3.22 -1.25
C TYR A 435 -27.20 1.78 -1.45
N VAL A 436 -26.45 1.00 -2.23
CA VAL A 436 -26.50 -0.46 -2.20
C VAL A 436 -25.46 -0.95 -1.20
N MET A 437 -25.88 -1.83 -0.30
CA MET A 437 -25.00 -2.72 0.46
C MET A 437 -25.00 -4.10 -0.20
N TRP A 438 -23.84 -4.75 -0.22
CA TRP A 438 -23.72 -6.21 -0.37
C TRP A 438 -22.74 -6.76 0.65
N ILE A 439 -22.86 -8.03 1.03
CA ILE A 439 -21.94 -8.69 1.95
C ILE A 439 -21.19 -9.78 1.20
N ILE A 440 -19.86 -9.78 1.33
CA ILE A 440 -19.02 -10.90 0.91
C ILE A 440 -18.64 -11.67 2.17
N ILE A 441 -18.89 -12.97 2.20
CA ILE A 441 -18.52 -13.85 3.32
C ILE A 441 -17.61 -14.97 2.81
N ASP A 442 -16.76 -15.49 3.69
CA ASP A 442 -15.79 -16.52 3.35
C ASP A 442 -15.37 -17.30 4.60
N ASN A 443 -14.87 -18.52 4.40
CA ASN A 443 -14.31 -19.36 5.46
C ASN A 443 -12.94 -18.79 5.89
N VAL A 444 -12.60 -18.93 7.17
CA VAL A 444 -11.26 -18.64 7.70
C VAL A 444 -10.81 -19.78 8.58
N GLN A 445 -9.60 -20.28 8.34
CA GLN A 445 -9.10 -21.49 8.98
C GLN A 445 -7.62 -21.37 9.39
N ASN A 446 -7.31 -21.82 10.60
CA ASN A 446 -5.93 -21.90 11.08
C ASN A 446 -5.70 -23.17 11.89
N TYR A 447 -4.65 -23.90 11.51
CA TYR A 447 -4.24 -25.12 12.20
C TYR A 447 -3.39 -24.78 13.44
N HIS A 448 -3.97 -24.90 14.63
CA HIS A 448 -3.30 -24.64 15.92
C HIS A 448 -2.27 -25.74 16.23
N ARG A 449 -1.09 -25.63 15.63
CA ARG A 449 0.07 -26.51 15.89
C ARG A 449 0.55 -26.34 17.34
N ARG A 450 0.28 -27.34 18.19
CA ARG A 450 0.72 -27.38 19.59
C ARG A 450 2.23 -27.63 19.66
N ARG A 451 3.03 -26.55 19.67
CA ARG A 451 4.50 -26.60 19.72
C ARG A 451 5.09 -27.32 20.95
N MET A 452 4.30 -27.59 21.97
CA MET A 452 4.62 -28.55 23.04
C MET A 452 3.55 -29.63 23.06
N ALA A 453 3.92 -30.83 22.63
CA ALA A 453 3.10 -32.02 22.86
C ALA A 453 2.99 -32.28 24.37
N ARG A 454 1.76 -32.39 24.86
CA ARG A 454 1.43 -32.84 26.22
C ARG A 454 0.17 -33.70 26.12
N ILE A 455 -0.04 -34.58 27.10
CA ILE A 455 -1.28 -35.37 27.21
C ILE A 455 -2.47 -34.40 27.22
N GLY A 456 -3.46 -34.64 26.36
CA GLY A 456 -4.63 -33.78 26.16
C GLY A 456 -4.45 -32.57 25.21
N LEU A 457 -3.23 -32.23 24.77
CA LEU A 457 -2.98 -31.12 23.82
C LEU A 457 -2.74 -31.63 22.40
N GLN A 458 -3.83 -31.94 21.70
CA GLN A 458 -3.80 -32.23 20.27
C GLN A 458 -3.75 -30.95 19.42
N ASN A 459 -3.25 -31.09 18.17
CA ASN A 459 -3.44 -30.08 17.13
C ASN A 459 -4.94 -30.00 16.79
N ALA A 460 -5.45 -28.80 16.58
CA ALA A 460 -6.85 -28.58 16.19
C ALA A 460 -6.93 -27.61 15.02
N MET A 461 -7.86 -27.84 14.10
CA MET A 461 -8.23 -26.86 13.10
C MET A 461 -9.25 -25.91 13.73
N ASN A 462 -8.85 -24.65 13.96
CA ASN A 462 -9.77 -23.59 14.33
C ASN A 462 -10.36 -23.05 13.03
N VAL A 463 -11.68 -23.14 12.91
CA VAL A 463 -12.49 -22.74 11.75
C VAL A 463 -13.37 -21.55 12.17
N GLY A 464 -13.75 -20.73 11.22
CA GLY A 464 -14.67 -19.61 11.43
C GLY A 464 -15.14 -19.04 10.10
N MET A 465 -15.89 -17.94 10.17
CA MET A 465 -16.22 -17.14 9.00
C MET A 465 -15.84 -15.69 9.19
N ALA A 466 -15.31 -15.10 8.13
CA ALA A 466 -15.12 -13.67 7.99
C ALA A 466 -16.13 -13.11 6.99
N GLY A 467 -16.40 -11.81 7.08
CA GLY A 467 -17.25 -11.14 6.11
C GLY A 467 -16.97 -9.65 6.05
N THR A 468 -17.25 -9.05 4.90
CA THR A 468 -17.10 -7.62 4.63
C THR A 468 -18.38 -7.09 4.01
N ALA A 469 -18.96 -6.06 4.62
CA ALA A 469 -20.01 -5.27 3.98
C ALA A 469 -19.37 -4.23 3.05
N TRP A 470 -19.88 -4.15 1.83
CA TRP A 470 -19.42 -3.25 0.77
C TRP A 470 -20.55 -2.31 0.40
N ILE A 471 -20.24 -1.03 0.19
CA ILE A 471 -21.26 0.01 0.02
C ILE A 471 -20.94 0.89 -1.19
N ARG A 472 -21.96 1.24 -1.98
CA ARG A 472 -21.82 2.11 -3.16
C ARG A 472 -23.12 2.88 -3.45
N PRO A 473 -23.08 4.13 -3.98
CA PRO A 473 -24.29 4.83 -4.39
C PRO A 473 -25.09 4.04 -5.44
N LEU A 474 -26.41 3.93 -5.26
CA LEU A 474 -27.29 3.15 -6.11
C LEU A 474 -27.81 4.00 -7.28
N ARG A 475 -27.24 3.82 -8.48
CA ARG A 475 -27.62 4.58 -9.70
C ARG A 475 -29.08 4.39 -10.14
N HIS A 476 -29.69 3.25 -9.83
CA HIS A 476 -31.08 2.92 -10.14
C HIS A 476 -31.75 2.33 -8.91
N PRO A 477 -32.58 3.10 -8.16
CA PRO A 477 -33.21 2.65 -6.92
C PRO A 477 -33.96 1.31 -7.06
N ASP A 478 -34.60 1.09 -8.20
CA ASP A 478 -35.38 -0.12 -8.49
C ASP A 478 -34.55 -1.37 -8.82
N ALA A 479 -33.24 -1.25 -9.07
CA ALA A 479 -32.42 -2.40 -9.45
C ALA A 479 -32.31 -3.48 -8.35
N LEU A 480 -32.64 -3.14 -7.10
CA LEU A 480 -32.73 -4.06 -5.96
C LEU A 480 -34.14 -4.14 -5.36
N ASN A 481 -35.17 -3.74 -6.11
CA ASN A 481 -36.57 -3.79 -5.67
C ASN A 481 -37.01 -5.24 -5.40
N TYR A 482 -37.41 -5.53 -4.17
CA TYR A 482 -37.82 -6.87 -3.74
C TYR A 482 -39.16 -7.29 -4.37
N GLU A 483 -40.13 -6.37 -4.50
CA GLU A 483 -41.42 -6.69 -5.13
C GLU A 483 -41.26 -6.98 -6.63
N ASP A 484 -40.32 -6.31 -7.31
CA ASP A 484 -39.99 -6.62 -8.69
C ASP A 484 -39.28 -7.98 -8.85
N LYS A 485 -38.45 -8.38 -7.87
CA LYS A 485 -37.88 -9.75 -7.79
C LYS A 485 -39.00 -10.79 -7.73
N GLU A 486 -39.94 -10.66 -6.80
CA GLU A 486 -41.01 -11.64 -6.61
C GLU A 486 -41.98 -11.66 -7.81
N ARG A 487 -42.35 -10.49 -8.35
CA ARG A 487 -43.14 -10.36 -9.60
C ARG A 487 -42.47 -11.07 -10.78
N ARG A 488 -41.17 -10.85 -11.02
CA ARG A 488 -40.43 -11.56 -12.07
C ARG A 488 -40.32 -13.05 -11.81
N ARG A 489 -40.18 -13.47 -10.54
CA ARG A 489 -40.13 -14.90 -10.18
C ARG A 489 -41.46 -15.61 -10.44
N ALA A 490 -42.60 -14.96 -10.18
CA ALA A 490 -43.94 -15.46 -10.50
C ALA A 490 -44.16 -15.59 -12.03
N SER A 491 -43.58 -14.70 -12.84
CA SER A 491 -43.80 -14.65 -14.29
C SER A 491 -43.22 -15.81 -15.14
N SER A 492 -42.57 -16.82 -14.54
CA SER A 492 -42.06 -18.06 -15.20
C SER A 492 -41.25 -17.94 -16.51
N HIS A 493 -40.65 -16.79 -16.81
CA HIS A 493 -39.85 -16.61 -18.04
C HIS A 493 -38.56 -17.47 -18.11
N ARG A 494 -38.05 -18.00 -16.99
CA ARG A 494 -36.85 -18.87 -16.98
C ARG A 494 -37.12 -20.26 -17.55
N ASP A 495 -38.35 -20.71 -17.37
CA ASP A 495 -38.88 -22.02 -17.72
C ASP A 495 -38.86 -22.24 -19.25
N GLN A 496 -38.77 -21.15 -20.03
CA GLN A 496 -38.72 -21.10 -21.50
C GLN A 496 -37.29 -21.01 -22.07
N ALA A 497 -36.25 -21.04 -21.23
CA ALA A 497 -34.86 -20.87 -21.67
C ALA A 497 -34.32 -22.14 -22.37
N THR A 498 -33.84 -22.00 -23.61
CA THR A 498 -33.18 -23.07 -24.39
C THR A 498 -31.70 -22.77 -24.62
N VAL A 499 -30.89 -23.80 -24.90
CA VAL A 499 -29.45 -23.64 -25.17
C VAL A 499 -29.20 -22.64 -26.30
N ASP A 500 -29.98 -22.71 -27.38
CA ASP A 500 -29.83 -21.81 -28.53
C ASP A 500 -30.42 -20.42 -28.27
N SER A 501 -31.23 -20.23 -27.21
CA SER A 501 -31.58 -18.89 -26.69
C SER A 501 -30.49 -18.27 -25.82
N LEU A 502 -29.59 -19.09 -25.26
CA LEU A 502 -28.43 -18.66 -24.47
C LEU A 502 -27.22 -18.38 -25.37
N LEU A 503 -26.96 -19.23 -26.37
CA LEU A 503 -25.91 -19.01 -27.39
C LEU A 503 -26.16 -17.70 -28.16
N ARG A 504 -27.41 -17.39 -28.50
CA ARG A 504 -27.82 -16.10 -29.11
C ARG A 504 -27.65 -14.86 -28.19
N LYS A 505 -27.15 -15.02 -26.96
CA LYS A 505 -26.79 -13.91 -26.07
C LYS A 505 -25.29 -13.61 -26.07
N LEU A 506 -24.46 -14.40 -26.72
CA LEU A 506 -23.03 -14.09 -26.91
C LEU A 506 -22.88 -13.02 -28.01
N ASP A 507 -21.99 -12.03 -27.82
CA ASP A 507 -21.57 -11.13 -28.91
C ASP A 507 -20.20 -11.55 -29.47
N PRO A 508 -20.15 -12.39 -30.52
CA PRO A 508 -18.89 -12.80 -31.14
C PRO A 508 -18.18 -11.64 -31.85
N ASN A 509 -18.88 -10.57 -32.22
CA ASN A 509 -18.25 -9.39 -32.81
C ASN A 509 -17.49 -8.61 -31.75
N HIS A 510 -18.04 -8.52 -30.52
CA HIS A 510 -17.32 -7.96 -29.38
C HIS A 510 -16.11 -8.83 -28.99
N GLU A 511 -16.27 -10.14 -28.85
CA GLU A 511 -15.16 -11.06 -28.54
C GLU A 511 -14.02 -10.91 -29.56
N CYS A 512 -14.36 -10.90 -30.85
CA CYS A 512 -13.41 -10.64 -31.94
C CYS A 512 -12.68 -9.30 -31.79
N ARG A 513 -13.37 -8.20 -31.45
CA ARG A 513 -12.74 -6.88 -31.20
C ARG A 513 -11.75 -6.96 -30.04
N VAL A 514 -12.19 -7.38 -28.85
CA VAL A 514 -11.34 -7.33 -27.65
C VAL A 514 -10.15 -8.29 -27.75
N PHE A 515 -10.34 -9.49 -28.31
CA PHE A 515 -9.24 -10.43 -28.51
C PHE A 515 -8.21 -9.89 -29.52
N SER A 516 -8.65 -9.28 -30.63
CA SER A 516 -7.73 -8.61 -31.58
C SER A 516 -6.93 -7.49 -30.89
N TYR A 517 -7.54 -6.74 -29.95
CA TYR A 517 -6.81 -5.72 -29.19
C TYR A 517 -5.80 -6.32 -28.20
N GLN A 518 -6.02 -7.52 -27.67
CA GLN A 518 -4.98 -8.20 -26.89
C GLN A 518 -3.79 -8.63 -27.77
N TRP A 519 -4.01 -9.08 -29.01
CA TRP A 519 -2.92 -9.40 -29.94
C TRP A 519 -1.97 -8.20 -30.14
N LEU A 520 -2.53 -7.00 -30.35
CA LEU A 520 -1.77 -5.75 -30.42
C LEU A 520 -1.04 -5.40 -29.11
N TRP A 521 -1.74 -5.55 -27.98
CA TRP A 521 -1.21 -5.23 -26.65
C TRP A 521 0.04 -6.06 -26.34
N VAL A 522 0.02 -7.36 -26.65
CA VAL A 522 1.16 -8.26 -26.42
C VAL A 522 2.37 -7.87 -27.27
N LEU A 523 2.15 -7.54 -28.55
CA LEU A 523 3.23 -7.06 -29.42
C LEU A 523 3.88 -5.77 -28.86
N GLY A 524 3.07 -4.78 -28.50
CA GLY A 524 3.54 -3.51 -27.92
C GLY A 524 4.03 -3.58 -26.46
N VAL A 525 3.87 -4.71 -25.77
CA VAL A 525 4.41 -4.92 -24.42
C VAL A 525 5.81 -5.54 -24.44
N TYR A 526 6.08 -6.40 -25.41
CA TYR A 526 7.33 -7.16 -25.50
C TYR A 526 8.32 -6.60 -26.52
N VAL A 527 7.90 -5.67 -27.39
CA VAL A 527 8.76 -5.05 -28.42
C VAL A 527 8.84 -3.54 -28.18
N ASP A 528 9.98 -3.08 -27.68
CA ASP A 528 10.21 -1.66 -27.32
C ASP A 528 10.00 -0.68 -28.48
N SER A 529 10.36 -1.08 -29.71
CA SER A 529 10.14 -0.27 -30.93
C SER A 529 8.66 -0.13 -31.33
N LEU A 530 7.76 -0.89 -30.68
CA LEU A 530 6.32 -0.88 -30.89
C LEU A 530 5.54 -0.52 -29.60
N GLU A 531 6.19 0.04 -28.58
CA GLU A 531 5.56 0.49 -27.32
C GLU A 531 4.29 1.36 -27.53
N PRO A 532 4.21 2.26 -28.53
CA PRO A 532 2.96 2.98 -28.83
C PRO A 532 1.74 2.09 -29.13
N LEU A 533 1.92 0.85 -29.64
CA LEU A 533 0.81 -0.09 -29.85
C LEU A 533 0.14 -0.50 -28.54
N LYS A 534 0.88 -0.55 -27.43
CA LYS A 534 0.32 -0.82 -26.10
C LYS A 534 -0.59 0.32 -25.66
N ALA A 535 -0.18 1.57 -25.88
CA ALA A 535 -1.04 2.73 -25.61
C ALA A 535 -2.30 2.71 -26.49
N HIS A 536 -2.15 2.42 -27.79
CA HIS A 536 -3.24 2.30 -28.75
C HIS A 536 -4.21 1.15 -28.39
N ALA A 537 -3.71 -0.05 -28.09
CA ALA A 537 -4.52 -1.19 -27.67
C ALA A 537 -5.29 -0.91 -26.37
N ASN A 538 -4.67 -0.26 -25.39
CA ASN A 538 -5.36 0.18 -24.17
C ASN A 538 -6.46 1.22 -24.48
N MET A 539 -6.22 2.15 -25.40
CA MET A 539 -7.24 3.10 -25.89
C MET A 539 -8.39 2.37 -26.59
N LEU A 540 -8.12 1.41 -27.48
CA LEU A 540 -9.12 0.61 -28.17
C LEU A 540 -9.99 -0.19 -27.19
N LEU A 541 -9.38 -0.86 -26.21
CA LEU A 541 -10.08 -1.59 -25.14
C LEU A 541 -10.98 -0.67 -24.28
N ARG A 542 -10.55 0.56 -24.00
CA ARG A 542 -11.33 1.57 -23.25
C ARG A 542 -12.37 2.33 -24.09
N SER A 543 -12.35 2.18 -25.41
CA SER A 543 -13.27 2.87 -26.34
C SER A 543 -14.13 1.89 -27.15
N ARG A 544 -13.60 1.33 -28.25
CA ARG A 544 -14.28 0.37 -29.14
C ARG A 544 -14.57 -0.98 -28.48
N GLY A 545 -13.79 -1.33 -27.45
CA GLY A 545 -13.98 -2.52 -26.63
C GLY A 545 -14.91 -2.34 -25.43
N ARG A 546 -15.23 -1.10 -25.03
CA ARG A 546 -15.98 -0.84 -23.78
C ARG A 546 -17.47 -1.18 -23.92
N ILE A 547 -18.03 -1.87 -22.92
CA ILE A 547 -19.47 -2.17 -22.84
C ILE A 547 -20.11 -1.39 -21.68
N LEU A 548 -19.75 -1.69 -20.43
CA LEU A 548 -20.39 -1.09 -19.25
C LEU A 548 -19.35 -0.89 -18.14
N GLN A 549 -18.65 0.25 -18.20
CA GLN A 549 -17.67 0.62 -17.20
C GLN A 549 -18.33 1.18 -15.94
N VAL A 550 -17.94 0.64 -14.80
CA VAL A 550 -18.31 1.12 -13.47
C VAL A 550 -17.48 2.36 -13.12
N GLU A 551 -18.11 3.32 -12.44
CA GLU A 551 -17.50 4.61 -12.12
C GLU A 551 -16.23 4.47 -11.27
N GLU A 552 -15.20 5.27 -11.60
CA GLU A 552 -13.92 5.36 -10.89
C GLU A 552 -14.10 6.15 -9.59
N LYS A 553 -14.79 5.53 -8.64
CA LYS A 553 -15.03 6.01 -7.27
C LYS A 553 -14.65 4.92 -6.27
N PRO A 554 -14.04 5.29 -5.13
CA PRO A 554 -13.79 4.35 -4.05
C PRO A 554 -15.07 3.62 -3.65
N THR A 555 -14.95 2.32 -3.38
CA THR A 555 -16.01 1.46 -2.87
C THR A 555 -15.65 1.13 -1.42
N PRO A 556 -16.20 1.83 -0.42
CA PRO A 556 -15.88 1.59 0.97
C PRO A 556 -16.15 0.15 1.40
N ALA A 557 -15.16 -0.43 2.09
CA ALA A 557 -15.18 -1.77 2.64
C ALA A 557 -15.29 -1.70 4.17
N PHE A 558 -16.22 -2.46 4.74
CA PHE A 558 -16.45 -2.54 6.18
C PHE A 558 -16.36 -3.99 6.64
N PRO A 559 -15.15 -4.47 6.98
CA PRO A 559 -14.98 -5.79 7.58
C PRO A 559 -15.84 -5.92 8.85
N LEU A 560 -16.61 -7.00 8.90
CA LEU A 560 -17.57 -7.30 9.95
C LEU A 560 -16.91 -8.15 11.06
N PRO A 561 -17.56 -8.29 12.23
CA PRO A 561 -17.15 -9.25 13.26
C PRO A 561 -17.04 -10.67 12.70
N THR A 562 -15.96 -11.37 13.01
CA THR A 562 -15.82 -12.80 12.69
C THR A 562 -16.76 -13.65 13.54
N SER A 563 -17.17 -14.78 12.98
CA SER A 563 -17.76 -15.88 13.74
C SER A 563 -16.77 -17.02 13.93
N GLY A 564 -16.93 -17.80 15.01
CA GLY A 564 -16.31 -19.12 15.17
C GLY A 564 -17.14 -20.27 14.57
N SER A 565 -18.26 -19.94 13.92
CA SER A 565 -19.12 -20.86 13.18
C SER A 565 -18.41 -21.46 11.96
N SER A 566 -18.61 -22.75 11.70
CA SER A 566 -18.21 -23.41 10.46
C SER A 566 -19.18 -23.08 9.32
N GLU A 567 -18.65 -22.79 8.14
CA GLU A 567 -19.44 -22.56 6.93
C GLU A 567 -20.18 -23.83 6.48
N THR A 568 -19.55 -25.00 6.64
CA THR A 568 -20.07 -26.31 6.22
C THR A 568 -21.30 -26.76 7.01
N ASN A 569 -21.53 -26.19 8.20
CA ASN A 569 -22.65 -26.53 9.07
C ASN A 569 -23.80 -25.54 8.82
N LEU A 570 -24.94 -26.02 8.32
CA LEU A 570 -26.03 -25.18 7.82
C LEU A 570 -26.71 -24.32 8.92
N PRO A 571 -27.03 -24.84 10.12
CA PRO A 571 -27.36 -24.02 11.30
C PRO A 571 -26.30 -22.97 11.67
N GLU A 572 -25.02 -23.30 11.63
CA GLU A 572 -23.93 -22.37 12.00
C GLU A 572 -23.73 -21.26 10.96
N LEU A 573 -23.83 -21.58 9.67
CA LEU A 573 -23.87 -20.61 8.57
C LEU A 573 -25.07 -19.65 8.72
N MET A 574 -26.25 -20.16 9.07
CA MET A 574 -27.42 -19.33 9.37
C MET A 574 -27.18 -18.37 10.54
N ALA A 575 -26.52 -18.84 11.62
CA ALA A 575 -26.15 -18.00 12.75
C ALA A 575 -25.15 -16.90 12.35
N ALA A 576 -24.11 -17.24 11.58
CA ALA A 576 -23.10 -16.29 11.11
C ALA A 576 -23.70 -15.24 10.15
N VAL A 577 -24.48 -15.67 9.14
CA VAL A 577 -25.20 -14.76 8.22
C VAL A 577 -26.10 -13.79 9.00
N THR A 578 -26.81 -14.29 10.03
CA THR A 578 -27.65 -13.43 10.88
C THR A 578 -26.83 -12.41 11.67
N ASP A 579 -25.68 -12.78 12.23
CA ASP A 579 -24.83 -11.85 12.98
C ASP A 579 -24.05 -10.87 12.08
N PHE A 580 -23.71 -11.25 10.85
CA PHE A 580 -23.19 -10.33 9.83
C PHE A 580 -24.24 -9.26 9.47
N VAL A 581 -25.49 -9.65 9.20
CA VAL A 581 -26.59 -8.72 8.88
C VAL A 581 -26.95 -7.84 10.09
N LYS A 582 -26.94 -8.39 11.31
CA LYS A 582 -27.07 -7.65 12.57
C LYS A 582 -25.92 -6.68 12.83
N SER A 583 -24.71 -7.03 12.40
CA SER A 583 -23.53 -6.15 12.48
C SER A 583 -23.57 -5.02 11.46
N ALA A 584 -24.19 -5.25 10.30
CA ALA A 584 -24.59 -4.22 9.33
C ALA A 584 -25.84 -3.41 9.80
N GLY A 585 -26.43 -3.74 10.94
CA GLY A 585 -27.46 -2.95 11.59
C GLY A 585 -28.90 -3.28 11.17
N GLN A 586 -29.18 -4.46 10.64
CA GLN A 586 -30.55 -4.92 10.32
C GLN A 586 -30.92 -6.16 11.15
N THR A 587 -32.16 -6.25 11.61
CA THR A 587 -32.70 -7.38 12.41
C THR A 587 -33.99 -7.93 11.80
N SER A 588 -34.55 -8.99 12.39
CA SER A 588 -35.86 -9.55 11.99
C SER A 588 -37.01 -8.54 12.05
N ASP A 589 -36.88 -7.56 12.96
CA ASP A 589 -37.95 -6.65 13.37
C ASP A 589 -37.75 -5.24 12.77
N ASP A 590 -36.53 -4.96 12.29
CA ASP A 590 -36.11 -3.69 11.73
C ASP A 590 -35.04 -3.90 10.63
N PHE A 591 -35.50 -4.02 9.38
CA PHE A 591 -34.68 -4.25 8.19
C PHE A 591 -35.12 -3.36 7.01
N VAL A 592 -34.25 -3.21 6.02
CA VAL A 592 -34.58 -2.50 4.77
C VAL A 592 -35.25 -3.49 3.81
N HIS A 593 -36.50 -3.23 3.42
CA HIS A 593 -37.28 -4.09 2.52
C HIS A 593 -36.82 -3.98 1.06
N ARG A 594 -35.63 -4.53 0.80
CA ARG A 594 -34.87 -4.48 -0.46
C ARG A 594 -34.12 -5.80 -0.63
N MET A 595 -33.76 -6.16 -1.87
CA MET A 595 -32.83 -7.27 -2.07
C MET A 595 -31.49 -6.99 -1.40
N LEU A 596 -31.03 -7.90 -0.54
CA LEU A 596 -29.71 -7.88 0.08
C LEU A 596 -28.81 -8.92 -0.61
N PRO A 597 -27.84 -8.51 -1.46
CA PRO A 597 -26.92 -9.44 -2.07
C PRO A 597 -25.88 -9.93 -1.05
N ILE A 598 -25.76 -11.25 -0.90
CA ILE A 598 -24.76 -11.90 -0.03
C ILE A 598 -24.12 -13.05 -0.80
N GLY A 599 -22.80 -13.18 -0.80
CA GLY A 599 -22.14 -14.30 -1.47
C GLY A 599 -20.72 -14.60 -1.02
N GLY A 600 -20.27 -15.82 -1.30
CA GLY A 600 -18.92 -16.31 -1.01
C GLY A 600 -18.41 -17.21 -2.12
N ASP A 601 -17.99 -18.41 -1.77
CA ASP A 601 -17.44 -19.45 -2.66
C ASP A 601 -18.53 -20.40 -3.20
N GLY A 602 -18.12 -21.38 -4.04
CA GLY A 602 -19.00 -22.33 -4.72
C GLY A 602 -19.79 -23.26 -3.79
N LEU A 603 -19.34 -23.45 -2.55
CA LEU A 603 -20.07 -24.08 -1.47
C LEU A 603 -21.00 -23.05 -0.79
N THR A 604 -20.50 -21.86 -0.42
CA THR A 604 -21.29 -20.81 0.25
C THR A 604 -22.60 -20.53 -0.47
N PHE A 605 -22.55 -20.37 -1.80
CA PHE A 605 -23.72 -20.09 -2.63
C PHE A 605 -24.77 -21.20 -2.60
N GLU A 606 -24.36 -22.47 -2.56
CA GLU A 606 -25.29 -23.60 -2.47
C GLU A 606 -25.90 -23.72 -1.08
N LEU A 607 -25.11 -23.51 -0.04
CA LEU A 607 -25.60 -23.55 1.34
C LEU A 607 -26.59 -22.40 1.59
N LEU A 608 -26.34 -21.20 1.04
CA LEU A 608 -27.30 -20.09 1.02
C LEU A 608 -28.60 -20.45 0.26
N LEU A 609 -28.52 -21.18 -0.86
CA LEU A 609 -29.70 -21.69 -1.58
C LEU A 609 -30.44 -22.80 -0.80
N LYS A 610 -29.72 -23.71 -0.14
CA LYS A 610 -30.28 -24.79 0.71
C LYS A 610 -31.00 -24.19 1.93
N MET A 611 -30.39 -23.19 2.58
CA MET A 611 -31.02 -22.37 3.64
C MET A 611 -32.29 -21.68 3.16
N ALA A 612 -32.24 -20.97 2.02
CA ALA A 612 -33.40 -20.27 1.47
C ALA A 612 -34.56 -21.23 1.14
N ARG A 613 -34.25 -22.44 0.63
CA ARG A 613 -35.25 -23.50 0.38
C ARG A 613 -35.88 -23.99 1.69
N GLN A 614 -35.08 -24.32 2.70
CA GLN A 614 -35.60 -24.79 4.00
C GLN A 614 -36.44 -23.72 4.72
N ARG A 615 -36.09 -22.45 4.58
CA ARG A 615 -36.74 -21.33 5.29
C ARG A 615 -37.91 -20.69 4.52
N GLN A 616 -38.24 -21.15 3.31
CA GLN A 616 -39.25 -20.53 2.44
C GLN A 616 -40.68 -20.44 3.02
N PHE A 617 -40.98 -21.22 4.07
CA PHE A 617 -42.28 -21.25 4.73
C PHE A 617 -42.43 -20.22 5.88
N HIS A 618 -41.37 -19.49 6.26
CA HIS A 618 -41.52 -18.40 7.24
C HIS A 618 -42.25 -17.19 6.64
N SER A 619 -43.09 -16.54 7.44
CA SER A 619 -43.91 -15.39 7.03
C SER A 619 -43.07 -14.17 6.62
N SER A 620 -42.19 -13.69 7.50
CA SER A 620 -41.36 -12.50 7.23
C SER A 620 -40.35 -12.74 6.10
N PRO A 621 -40.20 -11.82 5.13
CA PRO A 621 -39.18 -11.88 4.07
C PRO A 621 -37.74 -11.99 4.60
N PHE A 622 -37.47 -11.45 5.80
CA PHE A 622 -36.19 -11.58 6.49
C PHE A 622 -35.99 -13.00 7.02
N THR A 623 -36.94 -13.53 7.80
CA THR A 623 -36.81 -14.85 8.44
C THR A 623 -36.92 -16.02 7.47
N SER A 624 -37.53 -15.79 6.29
CA SER A 624 -37.53 -16.73 5.15
C SER A 624 -36.34 -16.58 4.20
N LEU A 625 -35.41 -15.66 4.49
CA LEU A 625 -34.26 -15.31 3.65
C LEU A 625 -34.62 -14.85 2.22
N ARG A 626 -35.90 -14.59 1.91
CA ARG A 626 -36.35 -14.15 0.59
C ARG A 626 -35.77 -12.80 0.18
N LEU A 627 -35.42 -11.93 1.13
CA LEU A 627 -34.65 -10.71 0.87
C LEU A 627 -33.25 -11.00 0.36
N ILE A 628 -32.61 -12.08 0.81
CA ILE A 628 -31.25 -12.43 0.37
C ILE A 628 -31.29 -12.76 -1.12
N ASN A 629 -30.31 -12.22 -1.84
CA ASN A 629 -29.98 -12.64 -3.19
C ASN A 629 -28.61 -13.33 -3.14
N PRO A 630 -28.56 -14.67 -3.11
CA PRO A 630 -27.30 -15.39 -3.15
C PRO A 630 -26.45 -14.97 -4.34
N LEU A 631 -25.25 -14.49 -4.04
CA LEU A 631 -24.18 -14.16 -4.95
C LEU A 631 -23.04 -15.17 -4.75
N LEU A 632 -22.08 -15.08 -5.65
CA LEU A 632 -20.95 -15.98 -5.74
C LEU A 632 -19.88 -15.22 -6.51
N GLN A 633 -18.61 -15.32 -6.16
CA GLN A 633 -17.71 -14.17 -6.39
C GLN A 633 -16.73 -14.34 -7.58
N TRP A 634 -16.20 -13.24 -8.16
CA TRP A 634 -15.43 -13.32 -9.42
C TRP A 634 -14.07 -13.98 -9.30
N TRP A 635 -13.31 -13.77 -8.24
CA TRP A 635 -11.99 -14.41 -8.17
C TRP A 635 -12.10 -15.92 -8.03
N HIS A 636 -13.04 -16.42 -7.23
CA HIS A 636 -13.38 -17.84 -7.19
C HIS A 636 -13.94 -18.35 -8.54
N THR A 637 -14.62 -17.50 -9.35
CA THR A 637 -14.98 -17.85 -10.73
C THR A 637 -13.72 -18.17 -11.55
N TRP A 638 -12.80 -17.23 -11.59
CA TRP A 638 -11.68 -17.25 -12.54
C TRP A 638 -10.56 -18.18 -12.04
N TRP A 639 -10.31 -18.27 -10.74
CA TRP A 639 -9.42 -19.30 -10.18
C TRP A 639 -9.94 -20.73 -10.42
N THR A 640 -11.27 -20.93 -10.41
CA THR A 640 -11.87 -22.23 -10.79
C THR A 640 -11.77 -22.49 -12.29
N ASN A 641 -11.92 -21.45 -13.14
CA ASN A 641 -11.64 -21.56 -14.58
C ASN A 641 -10.18 -21.90 -14.86
N ASP A 642 -9.27 -21.23 -14.18
CA ASP A 642 -7.84 -21.29 -14.45
C ASP A 642 -7.27 -22.61 -13.92
N SER A 643 -7.80 -23.12 -12.79
CA SER A 643 -7.59 -24.52 -12.37
C SER A 643 -8.04 -25.50 -13.46
N ARG A 644 -9.28 -25.39 -13.98
CA ARG A 644 -9.77 -26.23 -15.10
C ARG A 644 -8.88 -26.16 -16.34
N ILE A 645 -8.34 -24.99 -16.68
CA ILE A 645 -7.38 -24.82 -17.78
C ILE A 645 -6.05 -25.53 -17.46
N ILE A 646 -5.53 -25.40 -16.23
CA ILE A 646 -4.31 -26.08 -15.79
C ILE A 646 -4.53 -27.60 -15.81
N ASP A 647 -5.55 -28.14 -15.16
CA ASP A 647 -5.88 -29.57 -15.12
C ASP A 647 -5.94 -30.20 -16.52
N LYS A 648 -6.50 -29.46 -17.48
CA LYS A 648 -6.67 -29.87 -18.87
C LYS A 648 -5.40 -29.80 -19.71
N HIS A 649 -4.58 -28.76 -19.54
CA HIS A 649 -3.46 -28.46 -20.44
C HIS A 649 -2.08 -28.70 -19.82
N LEU A 650 -1.96 -28.89 -18.51
CA LEU A 650 -0.69 -29.19 -17.82
C LEU A 650 -0.10 -30.53 -18.29
N VAL A 651 -0.94 -31.58 -18.33
CA VAL A 651 -0.60 -32.96 -18.71
C VAL A 651 0.51 -33.58 -17.84
N SER A 652 1.76 -33.17 -18.02
CA SER A 652 2.89 -33.49 -17.15
C SER A 652 4.04 -32.51 -17.40
N TYR A 653 4.81 -32.17 -16.36
CA TYR A 653 6.07 -31.41 -16.51
C TYR A 653 7.13 -32.16 -17.32
N ALA A 654 7.01 -33.50 -17.42
CA ALA A 654 7.87 -34.36 -18.22
C ALA A 654 7.35 -34.58 -19.67
N SER A 655 6.20 -34.00 -20.05
CA SER A 655 5.62 -34.21 -21.38
C SER A 655 6.55 -33.72 -22.49
N LEU A 656 6.70 -34.52 -23.54
CA LEU A 656 7.47 -34.15 -24.73
C LEU A 656 6.66 -33.31 -25.74
N ASP A 657 5.37 -33.08 -25.47
CA ASP A 657 4.47 -32.31 -26.35
C ASP A 657 4.55 -30.80 -26.04
N PRO A 658 5.10 -29.97 -26.94
CA PRO A 658 5.29 -28.53 -26.72
C PRO A 658 3.97 -27.74 -26.68
N SER A 659 2.84 -28.33 -27.07
CA SER A 659 1.52 -27.70 -26.90
C SER A 659 1.02 -27.74 -25.46
N THR A 660 1.60 -28.58 -24.59
CA THR A 660 1.23 -28.65 -23.17
C THR A 660 1.79 -27.47 -22.36
N LEU A 661 1.08 -27.13 -21.30
CA LEU A 661 1.52 -26.16 -20.29
C LEU A 661 2.67 -26.74 -19.45
N GLY A 662 2.66 -28.05 -19.15
CA GLY A 662 3.71 -28.71 -18.37
C GLY A 662 5.08 -28.67 -19.05
N HIS A 663 5.15 -28.96 -20.35
CA HIS A 663 6.36 -28.78 -21.16
C HIS A 663 6.82 -27.32 -21.18
N SER A 664 5.89 -26.38 -21.38
CA SER A 664 6.21 -24.95 -21.40
C SER A 664 6.77 -24.48 -20.04
N ALA A 665 6.28 -25.03 -18.94
CA ALA A 665 6.68 -24.69 -17.58
C ALA A 665 8.05 -25.27 -17.20
N SER A 666 8.32 -26.55 -17.52
CA SER A 666 9.61 -27.19 -17.23
C SER A 666 10.76 -26.56 -18.03
N LYS A 667 10.52 -26.14 -19.28
CA LYS A 667 11.48 -25.40 -20.13
C LYS A 667 11.90 -24.02 -19.59
N ILE A 668 11.20 -23.49 -18.58
CA ILE A 668 11.59 -22.25 -17.88
C ILE A 668 11.87 -22.46 -16.39
N GLU A 669 12.03 -23.71 -15.95
CA GLU A 669 12.26 -24.08 -14.53
C GLU A 669 11.15 -23.60 -13.57
N ARG A 670 9.92 -23.36 -14.06
CA ARG A 670 8.78 -22.96 -13.23
C ARG A 670 7.85 -24.14 -12.98
N THR A 671 7.46 -24.33 -11.73
CA THR A 671 6.38 -25.26 -11.33
C THR A 671 5.31 -24.51 -10.56
N ILE A 672 4.05 -24.86 -10.83
CA ILE A 672 2.89 -24.37 -10.07
C ILE A 672 2.81 -25.20 -8.79
N ARG A 673 2.78 -24.56 -7.62
CA ARG A 673 2.49 -25.26 -6.37
C ARG A 673 1.03 -25.68 -6.29
N ILE A 674 0.81 -26.91 -5.84
CA ILE A 674 -0.51 -27.44 -5.47
C ILE A 674 -0.53 -27.61 -3.96
N ASP A 675 -1.43 -26.90 -3.29
CA ASP A 675 -1.72 -27.08 -1.87
C ASP A 675 -3.19 -27.53 -1.75
N GLN A 676 -3.44 -28.66 -1.06
CA GLN A 676 -4.79 -29.22 -0.86
C GLN A 676 -5.59 -29.46 -2.16
N GLY A 677 -4.92 -29.83 -3.26
CA GLY A 677 -5.57 -30.04 -4.57
C GLY A 677 -5.96 -28.77 -5.30
N LYS A 678 -5.52 -27.59 -4.84
CA LYS A 678 -5.69 -26.30 -5.54
C LYS A 678 -4.33 -25.70 -5.90
N TYR A 679 -4.22 -25.16 -7.11
CA TYR A 679 -3.03 -24.43 -7.57
C TYR A 679 -2.94 -23.05 -6.89
N ASP A 680 -1.73 -22.58 -6.54
CA ASP A 680 -1.57 -21.17 -6.14
C ASP A 680 -2.02 -20.24 -7.27
N TYR A 681 -3.01 -19.39 -6.99
CA TYR A 681 -3.63 -18.53 -7.99
C TYR A 681 -2.64 -17.59 -8.69
N HIS A 682 -1.66 -17.03 -7.97
CA HIS A 682 -0.74 -16.07 -8.54
C HIS A 682 0.29 -16.76 -9.46
N GLN A 683 0.90 -17.85 -8.98
CA GLN A 683 1.83 -18.66 -9.78
C GLN A 683 1.15 -19.27 -11.02
N GLY A 684 -0.07 -19.79 -10.85
CA GLY A 684 -0.88 -20.34 -11.94
C GLY A 684 -1.23 -19.27 -12.99
N SER A 685 -1.80 -18.14 -12.56
CA SER A 685 -2.22 -17.06 -13.47
C SER A 685 -1.03 -16.43 -14.21
N GLU A 686 0.08 -16.17 -13.51
CA GLU A 686 1.29 -15.61 -14.12
C GLU A 686 1.85 -16.57 -15.18
N LEU A 687 1.96 -17.87 -14.87
CA LEU A 687 2.44 -18.86 -15.81
C LEU A 687 1.50 -19.02 -17.02
N LEU A 688 0.18 -19.08 -16.81
CA LEU A 688 -0.81 -19.15 -17.89
C LEU A 688 -0.68 -17.94 -18.83
N TYR A 689 -0.67 -16.72 -18.29
CA TYR A 689 -0.59 -15.50 -19.10
C TYR A 689 0.76 -15.35 -19.80
N PHE A 690 1.87 -15.71 -19.14
CA PHE A 690 3.20 -15.71 -19.76
C PHE A 690 3.32 -16.74 -20.91
N VAL A 691 2.81 -17.96 -20.72
CA VAL A 691 2.79 -18.99 -21.77
C VAL A 691 1.88 -18.59 -22.93
N LEU A 692 0.74 -17.93 -22.66
CA LEU A 692 -0.09 -17.31 -23.70
C LEU A 692 0.69 -16.25 -24.48
N ASP A 693 1.35 -15.31 -23.80
CA ASP A 693 2.11 -14.23 -24.45
C ASP A 693 3.22 -14.75 -25.35
N MET A 694 4.01 -15.71 -24.87
CA MET A 694 5.11 -16.28 -25.64
C MET A 694 4.60 -17.09 -26.86
N ARG A 695 3.42 -17.71 -26.78
CA ARG A 695 2.76 -18.35 -27.95
C ARG A 695 2.21 -17.32 -28.94
N MET A 696 1.63 -16.23 -28.45
CA MET A 696 1.16 -15.12 -29.29
C MET A 696 2.32 -14.42 -30.02
N LEU A 697 3.48 -14.24 -29.38
CA LEU A 697 4.66 -13.66 -30.01
C LEU A 697 5.27 -14.56 -31.11
N ASP A 698 5.22 -15.89 -30.96
CA ASP A 698 5.61 -16.82 -32.03
C ASP A 698 4.61 -16.80 -33.21
N CYS A 699 3.31 -16.65 -32.92
CA CYS A 699 2.30 -16.44 -33.97
C CYS A 699 2.50 -15.10 -34.72
N TRP A 700 2.86 -14.02 -34.00
CA TRP A 700 3.25 -12.73 -34.59
C TRP A 700 4.51 -12.87 -35.47
N ARG A 701 5.51 -13.63 -35.01
CA ARG A 701 6.74 -13.90 -35.78
C ARG A 701 6.41 -14.56 -37.11
N LEU A 702 5.49 -15.54 -37.13
CA LEU A 702 5.06 -16.22 -38.36
C LEU A 702 4.33 -15.27 -39.32
N ILE A 703 3.43 -14.40 -38.84
CA ILE A 703 2.70 -13.49 -39.73
C ILE A 703 3.57 -12.34 -40.24
N LEU A 704 4.43 -11.76 -39.39
CA LEU A 704 5.39 -10.73 -39.82
C LEU A 704 6.48 -11.29 -40.75
N SER A 705 6.82 -12.58 -40.64
CA SER A 705 7.68 -13.26 -41.62
C SER A 705 7.01 -13.40 -42.99
N ARG A 706 5.68 -13.53 -43.05
CA ARG A 706 4.91 -13.51 -44.31
C ARG A 706 4.98 -12.12 -44.96
N GLU A 707 4.74 -11.06 -44.18
CA GLU A 707 4.84 -9.68 -44.69
C GLU A 707 6.29 -9.38 -45.15
N ALA A 708 7.30 -9.77 -44.37
CA ALA A 708 8.70 -9.68 -44.76
C ALA A 708 8.98 -10.37 -46.11
N ALA A 709 8.42 -11.56 -46.35
CA ALA A 709 8.55 -12.24 -47.64
C ALA A 709 7.85 -11.51 -48.79
N ILE A 710 6.66 -10.95 -48.57
CA ILE A 710 5.92 -10.12 -49.55
C ILE A 710 6.74 -8.89 -49.93
N HIS A 711 7.33 -8.21 -48.94
CA HIS A 711 8.21 -7.05 -49.11
C HIS A 711 9.67 -7.41 -49.50
N LYS A 712 9.94 -8.67 -49.86
CA LYS A 712 11.26 -9.19 -50.31
C LYS A 712 12.40 -8.87 -49.33
N VAL A 713 12.09 -8.93 -48.03
CA VAL A 713 13.03 -8.77 -46.91
C VAL A 713 13.67 -10.12 -46.61
N THR A 714 14.99 -10.21 -46.75
CA THR A 714 15.74 -11.43 -46.45
C THR A 714 15.84 -11.60 -44.94
N LEU A 715 15.30 -12.71 -44.42
CA LEU A 715 15.37 -13.07 -43.00
C LEU A 715 16.38 -14.21 -42.76
N PRO A 716 17.06 -14.25 -41.60
CA PRO A 716 17.83 -15.42 -41.18
C PRO A 716 17.00 -16.71 -41.08
N SER A 717 17.63 -17.86 -41.32
CA SER A 717 17.03 -19.17 -41.01
C SER A 717 16.72 -19.27 -39.51
N HIS A 718 15.47 -19.56 -39.16
CA HIS A 718 14.94 -19.52 -37.79
C HIS A 718 15.04 -18.16 -37.07
N ALA A 719 14.97 -17.04 -37.82
CA ALA A 719 14.85 -15.70 -37.24
C ALA A 719 13.79 -15.64 -36.13
N ASP A 720 14.14 -15.02 -35.00
CA ASP A 720 13.21 -14.71 -33.91
C ASP A 720 12.36 -13.45 -34.21
N LEU A 721 11.38 -13.15 -33.35
CA LEU A 721 10.48 -12.02 -33.55
C LEU A 721 11.20 -10.66 -33.66
N PHE A 722 12.26 -10.46 -32.85
CA PHE A 722 13.01 -9.20 -32.83
C PHE A 722 13.80 -9.05 -34.12
N GLN A 723 14.47 -10.11 -34.56
CA GLN A 723 15.18 -10.14 -35.85
C GLN A 723 14.24 -9.86 -37.05
N VAL A 724 13.00 -10.36 -37.02
CA VAL A 724 11.98 -10.07 -38.06
C VAL A 724 11.59 -8.59 -38.04
N ILE A 725 11.33 -8.03 -36.86
CA ILE A 725 10.91 -6.63 -36.70
C ILE A 725 12.06 -5.66 -37.05
N ASP A 726 13.29 -5.96 -36.63
CA ASP A 726 14.48 -5.17 -36.97
C ASP A 726 14.73 -5.18 -38.49
N ALA A 727 14.55 -6.32 -39.17
CA ALA A 727 14.72 -6.41 -40.62
C ALA A 727 13.63 -5.65 -41.42
N LEU A 728 12.39 -5.62 -40.91
CA LEU A 728 11.31 -4.80 -41.47
C LEU A 728 11.55 -3.30 -41.22
N SER A 729 11.92 -2.95 -39.99
CA SER A 729 12.21 -1.58 -39.53
C SER A 729 13.38 -0.97 -40.29
N ALA A 730 14.49 -1.70 -40.44
CA ALA A 730 15.68 -1.27 -41.18
C ALA A 730 15.45 -0.99 -42.67
N ARG A 731 14.29 -1.38 -43.23
CA ARG A 731 13.86 -1.07 -44.60
C ARG A 731 12.68 -0.10 -44.68
N GLY A 732 12.15 0.36 -43.55
CA GLY A 732 10.90 1.15 -43.51
C GLY A 732 9.70 0.37 -44.07
N GLN A 733 9.62 -0.93 -43.82
CA GLN A 733 8.54 -1.83 -44.26
C GLN A 733 7.80 -2.47 -43.07
N LEU A 734 7.93 -1.91 -41.87
CA LEU A 734 7.16 -2.31 -40.70
C LEU A 734 5.71 -1.86 -40.90
N PRO A 735 4.69 -2.74 -40.76
CA PRO A 735 3.30 -2.37 -41.02
C PRO A 735 2.79 -1.26 -40.09
N GLU A 736 1.97 -0.36 -40.63
CA GLU A 736 1.33 0.72 -39.87
C GLU A 736 0.30 0.18 -38.87
N ILE A 737 -0.10 1.01 -37.90
CA ILE A 737 -0.99 0.61 -36.80
C ILE A 737 -2.33 0.04 -37.31
N GLU A 738 -2.90 0.63 -38.36
CA GLU A 738 -4.12 0.17 -39.02
C GLU A 738 -3.96 -1.18 -39.73
N ASP A 739 -2.76 -1.52 -40.21
CA ASP A 739 -2.47 -2.82 -40.82
C ASP A 739 -2.18 -3.88 -39.75
N LEU A 740 -1.52 -3.49 -38.65
CA LEU A 740 -1.38 -4.34 -37.47
C LEU A 740 -2.75 -4.64 -36.84
N GLU A 741 -3.71 -3.71 -36.83
CA GLU A 741 -5.11 -3.98 -36.42
C GLU A 741 -5.76 -5.08 -37.29
N LYS A 742 -5.48 -5.12 -38.61
CA LYS A 742 -5.99 -6.16 -39.53
C LYS A 742 -5.29 -7.50 -39.30
N LEU A 743 -3.96 -7.50 -39.17
CA LEU A 743 -3.16 -8.71 -38.90
C LEU A 743 -3.51 -9.31 -37.54
N ALA A 744 -3.81 -8.50 -36.52
CA ALA A 744 -4.30 -8.96 -35.22
C ALA A 744 -5.66 -9.66 -35.31
N ALA A 745 -6.57 -9.16 -36.17
CA ALA A 745 -7.84 -9.84 -36.44
C ALA A 745 -7.66 -11.15 -37.24
N GLU A 746 -6.71 -11.20 -38.18
CA GLU A 746 -6.34 -12.43 -38.87
C GLU A 746 -5.75 -13.47 -37.90
N LEU A 747 -4.84 -13.06 -37.01
CA LEU A 747 -4.28 -13.91 -35.95
C LEU A 747 -5.36 -14.43 -35.01
N HIS A 748 -6.32 -13.58 -34.61
CA HIS A 748 -7.45 -14.02 -33.79
C HIS A 748 -8.26 -15.11 -34.51
N ALA A 749 -8.70 -14.85 -35.74
CA ALA A 749 -9.46 -15.79 -36.56
C ALA A 749 -8.72 -17.12 -36.78
N THR A 750 -7.39 -17.06 -36.96
CA THR A 750 -6.50 -18.19 -37.27
C THR A 750 -6.18 -19.06 -36.06
N TYR A 751 -6.01 -18.48 -34.87
CA TYR A 751 -5.44 -19.20 -33.71
C TYR A 751 -6.33 -19.25 -32.46
N THR A 752 -7.30 -18.34 -32.30
CA THR A 752 -8.05 -18.18 -31.03
C THR A 752 -9.58 -18.19 -31.19
N THR A 753 -10.08 -18.79 -32.27
CA THR A 753 -11.51 -19.15 -32.42
C THR A 753 -11.73 -20.64 -32.11
N GLU A 754 -12.98 -21.05 -31.84
CA GLU A 754 -13.29 -22.48 -31.72
C GLU A 754 -13.22 -23.21 -33.08
N GLU A 755 -13.62 -22.51 -34.15
CA GLU A 755 -13.50 -23.00 -35.54
C GLU A 755 -12.03 -23.25 -35.95
N ALA A 756 -11.07 -22.46 -35.47
CA ALA A 756 -9.64 -22.71 -35.69
C ALA A 756 -9.21 -24.08 -35.14
N VAL A 757 -9.59 -24.39 -33.88
CA VAL A 757 -9.31 -25.69 -33.25
C VAL A 757 -9.96 -26.84 -34.03
N PHE A 758 -11.22 -26.69 -34.46
CA PHE A 758 -11.89 -27.72 -35.27
C PHE A 758 -11.30 -27.89 -36.67
N ARG A 759 -10.68 -26.87 -37.27
CA ARG A 759 -9.94 -27.02 -38.54
C ARG A 759 -8.68 -27.85 -38.34
N SER A 760 -7.85 -27.51 -37.37
CA SER A 760 -6.60 -28.24 -37.07
C SER A 760 -6.87 -29.69 -36.63
N ALA A 761 -7.82 -29.90 -35.72
CA ALA A 761 -8.19 -31.23 -35.19
C ALA A 761 -8.87 -32.16 -36.21
N ARG A 762 -9.24 -31.66 -37.40
CA ARG A 762 -9.88 -32.43 -38.49
C ARG A 762 -9.11 -32.36 -39.82
N GLY A 763 -7.91 -31.78 -39.83
CA GLY A 763 -7.12 -31.58 -41.06
C GLY A 763 -7.76 -30.66 -42.11
N ARG A 764 -8.77 -29.84 -41.75
CA ARG A 764 -9.59 -29.05 -42.68
C ARG A 764 -9.05 -27.64 -42.92
N LEU A 765 -7.73 -27.50 -43.02
CA LEU A 765 -7.11 -26.20 -43.26
C LEU A 765 -7.25 -25.77 -44.73
N LYS A 766 -8.24 -24.92 -45.01
CA LYS A 766 -8.51 -24.34 -46.34
C LYS A 766 -7.77 -23.02 -46.62
N THR A 767 -7.17 -22.42 -45.59
CA THR A 767 -6.49 -21.12 -45.65
C THR A 767 -4.98 -21.28 -45.88
N ALA A 768 -4.35 -20.25 -46.46
CA ALA A 768 -2.89 -20.21 -46.64
C ALA A 768 -2.10 -19.97 -45.33
N PHE A 769 -2.81 -19.62 -44.26
CA PHE A 769 -2.29 -19.39 -42.92
C PHE A 769 -3.14 -20.20 -41.90
N PRO A 770 -2.56 -20.79 -40.82
CA PRO A 770 -1.14 -20.79 -40.44
C PRO A 770 -0.27 -21.49 -41.49
N PRO A 771 1.04 -21.19 -41.54
CA PRO A 771 1.92 -21.74 -42.57
C PRO A 771 2.15 -23.24 -42.32
N ARG A 772 2.41 -23.99 -43.38
CA ARG A 772 2.77 -25.41 -43.26
C ARG A 772 4.20 -25.53 -42.72
N GLY A 773 4.37 -26.26 -41.63
CA GLY A 773 5.69 -26.59 -41.07
C GLY A 773 6.35 -27.76 -41.81
N THR A 774 7.47 -28.24 -41.29
CA THR A 774 8.10 -29.46 -41.81
C THR A 774 7.14 -30.67 -41.74
N PRO A 775 7.26 -31.68 -42.63
CA PRO A 775 6.50 -32.91 -42.50
C PRO A 775 6.66 -33.53 -41.10
N TRP A 776 5.58 -34.08 -40.53
CA TRP A 776 5.68 -34.86 -39.30
C TRP A 776 6.13 -36.28 -39.65
N VAL A 777 7.20 -36.76 -39.02
CA VAL A 777 7.74 -38.11 -39.25
C VAL A 777 7.69 -38.86 -37.92
N THR A 778 6.77 -39.82 -37.80
CA THR A 778 6.69 -40.72 -36.65
C THR A 778 7.79 -41.78 -36.71
N SER A 779 9.01 -41.36 -36.39
CA SER A 779 10.11 -42.27 -36.04
C SER A 779 9.81 -42.87 -34.66
N ILE A 780 9.28 -44.09 -34.65
CA ILE A 780 8.91 -44.80 -33.41
C ILE A 780 10.18 -45.25 -32.65
N ASP A 781 11.28 -45.48 -33.35
CA ASP A 781 12.50 -46.08 -32.80
C ASP A 781 13.48 -45.07 -32.16
N SER A 782 13.17 -43.76 -32.19
CA SER A 782 14.07 -42.69 -31.72
C SER A 782 13.55 -41.89 -30.51
N LEU A 783 12.57 -42.42 -29.78
CA LEU A 783 12.10 -41.89 -28.49
C LEU A 783 12.65 -42.66 -27.28
N THR A 784 13.84 -43.26 -27.43
CA THR A 784 14.63 -43.81 -26.33
C THR A 784 15.12 -42.69 -25.42
N VAL A 785 14.38 -42.45 -24.34
CA VAL A 785 14.65 -41.42 -23.32
C VAL A 785 16.09 -41.53 -22.81
N PRO A 786 16.94 -40.50 -23.02
CA PRO A 786 18.17 -40.36 -22.24
C PRO A 786 17.77 -40.10 -20.79
N SER A 787 18.25 -40.94 -19.87
CA SER A 787 17.95 -40.82 -18.43
C SER A 787 18.64 -39.57 -17.84
N ALA A 788 18.04 -38.41 -18.03
CA ALA A 788 18.43 -37.18 -17.35
C ALA A 788 18.23 -37.36 -15.83
N GLU A 789 19.27 -37.07 -15.03
CA GLU A 789 19.16 -37.16 -13.58
C GLU A 789 18.12 -36.15 -13.06
N PRO A 790 17.16 -36.58 -12.22
CA PRO A 790 16.09 -35.71 -11.75
C PRO A 790 16.65 -34.68 -10.75
N LEU A 791 16.74 -33.42 -11.20
CA LEU A 791 16.93 -32.28 -10.30
C LEU A 791 15.64 -32.08 -9.47
N ALA A 792 15.79 -32.23 -8.15
CA ALA A 792 14.78 -32.22 -7.10
C ALA A 792 14.11 -33.58 -6.74
N SER A 793 13.63 -33.66 -5.50
CA SER A 793 13.31 -34.88 -4.76
C SER A 793 12.02 -35.59 -5.23
N PRO A 794 12.01 -36.95 -5.30
CA PRO A 794 10.90 -37.72 -5.90
C PRO A 794 9.57 -37.60 -5.15
N SER A 795 9.57 -37.28 -3.86
CA SER A 795 8.36 -37.23 -3.00
C SER A 795 7.30 -36.17 -3.39
N LEU A 796 7.54 -35.37 -4.44
CA LEU A 796 6.56 -34.43 -4.99
C LEU A 796 5.86 -34.98 -6.26
N LEU A 797 6.49 -35.94 -6.95
CA LEU A 797 5.96 -36.54 -8.19
C LEU A 797 4.96 -37.65 -7.86
N ASP A 798 5.29 -38.54 -6.90
CA ASP A 798 4.39 -39.60 -6.45
C ASP A 798 3.04 -39.05 -5.91
N ALA A 799 3.07 -37.83 -5.36
CA ALA A 799 1.91 -37.12 -4.84
C ALA A 799 1.05 -36.45 -5.94
N LEU A 800 1.61 -36.20 -7.12
CA LEU A 800 0.86 -35.69 -8.28
C LEU A 800 0.03 -36.80 -8.90
N ASP A 801 0.65 -37.93 -9.27
CA ASP A 801 -0.04 -39.06 -9.92
C ASP A 801 -1.18 -39.62 -9.05
N GLN A 802 -0.93 -39.80 -7.73
CA GLN A 802 -1.94 -40.33 -6.80
C GLN A 802 -3.15 -39.39 -6.60
N SER A 803 -3.05 -38.10 -6.97
CA SER A 803 -4.17 -37.16 -6.87
C SER A 803 -5.13 -37.21 -8.07
N MET A 804 -4.74 -37.84 -9.17
CA MET A 804 -5.46 -37.72 -10.44
C MET A 804 -6.48 -38.83 -10.73
N ASP A 805 -6.54 -39.92 -9.96
CA ASP A 805 -7.34 -41.12 -10.29
C ASP A 805 -8.72 -41.22 -9.61
N GLY A 806 -9.35 -40.07 -9.35
CA GLY A 806 -10.79 -39.98 -9.07
C GLY A 806 -11.64 -40.13 -10.35
N ASP A 807 -12.48 -41.16 -10.38
CA ASP A 807 -13.58 -41.44 -11.32
C ASP A 807 -13.57 -40.81 -12.72
N LYS A 808 -12.63 -41.28 -13.56
CA LYS A 808 -12.67 -41.06 -15.01
C LYS A 808 -13.52 -42.14 -15.70
N ALA A 809 -14.82 -41.89 -15.80
CA ALA A 809 -15.76 -42.73 -16.55
C ALA A 809 -15.23 -43.06 -17.96
N LYS A 810 -15.19 -44.36 -18.31
CA LYS A 810 -14.55 -44.88 -19.53
C LYS A 810 -15.38 -44.61 -20.79
N ALA A 811 -15.33 -43.38 -21.28
CA ALA A 811 -15.78 -43.04 -22.64
C ALA A 811 -15.03 -43.90 -23.68
N LYS A 812 -15.75 -44.52 -24.61
CA LYS A 812 -15.17 -45.34 -25.69
C LYS A 812 -14.29 -44.47 -26.62
N PRO A 813 -13.17 -44.98 -27.14
CA PRO A 813 -12.35 -44.26 -28.11
C PRO A 813 -13.02 -44.23 -29.49
N ASP A 814 -13.64 -43.10 -29.83
CA ASP A 814 -14.24 -42.87 -31.16
C ASP A 814 -13.16 -42.68 -32.23
N GLY A 815 -12.86 -43.76 -32.96
CA GLY A 815 -12.12 -43.72 -34.23
C GLY A 815 -10.59 -43.63 -34.14
N LYS A 816 -9.92 -43.95 -35.25
CA LYS A 816 -8.52 -43.59 -35.47
C LYS A 816 -8.44 -42.07 -35.73
N PRO A 817 -7.40 -41.36 -35.26
CA PRO A 817 -7.20 -39.96 -35.61
C PRO A 817 -7.07 -39.79 -37.13
N ASP A 818 -7.59 -38.67 -37.65
CA ASP A 818 -7.50 -38.32 -39.07
C ASP A 818 -6.01 -38.14 -39.47
N PRO A 819 -5.50 -38.82 -40.52
CA PRO A 819 -4.11 -38.68 -40.95
C PRO A 819 -3.70 -37.26 -41.36
N GLN A 820 -4.64 -36.33 -41.54
CA GLN A 820 -4.37 -34.92 -41.81
C GLN A 820 -4.50 -34.02 -40.57
N ALA A 821 -5.00 -34.50 -39.43
CA ALA A 821 -5.14 -33.68 -38.22
C ALA A 821 -3.78 -33.27 -37.63
N ASP A 822 -3.74 -32.06 -37.06
CA ASP A 822 -2.64 -31.57 -36.23
C ASP A 822 -3.18 -31.35 -34.80
N CYS A 823 -3.06 -32.38 -33.97
CA CYS A 823 -3.59 -32.39 -32.61
C CYS A 823 -2.80 -31.47 -31.68
N VAL A 824 -1.52 -31.23 -31.98
CA VAL A 824 -0.62 -30.35 -31.22
C VAL A 824 -0.96 -28.88 -31.48
N LEU A 825 -1.15 -28.50 -32.75
CA LEU A 825 -1.65 -27.16 -33.07
C LEU A 825 -3.05 -26.94 -32.50
N ALA A 826 -3.96 -27.92 -32.64
CA ALA A 826 -5.30 -27.85 -32.09
C ALA A 826 -5.30 -27.63 -30.56
N ARG A 827 -4.43 -28.34 -29.82
CA ARG A 827 -4.26 -28.15 -28.37
C ARG A 827 -3.68 -26.77 -28.04
N SER A 828 -2.70 -26.28 -28.81
CA SER A 828 -2.13 -24.93 -28.58
C SER A 828 -3.15 -23.81 -28.83
N GLN A 829 -3.93 -23.92 -29.91
CA GLN A 829 -5.04 -23.00 -30.24
C GLN A 829 -6.14 -23.04 -29.16
N ASP A 830 -6.45 -24.22 -28.63
CA ASP A 830 -7.44 -24.42 -27.58
C ASP A 830 -6.99 -23.78 -26.25
N PHE A 831 -5.74 -24.03 -25.84
CA PHE A 831 -5.10 -23.37 -24.70
C PHE A 831 -5.13 -21.84 -24.85
N MET A 832 -4.68 -21.32 -26.01
CA MET A 832 -4.63 -19.87 -26.23
C MET A 832 -6.02 -19.24 -26.11
N ARG A 833 -7.06 -19.82 -26.74
CA ARG A 833 -8.44 -19.31 -26.64
C ARG A 833 -8.95 -19.25 -25.20
N GLU A 834 -8.68 -20.28 -24.40
CA GLU A 834 -9.20 -20.36 -23.03
C GLU A 834 -8.46 -19.43 -22.06
N VAL A 835 -7.13 -19.31 -22.17
CA VAL A 835 -6.36 -18.37 -21.34
C VAL A 835 -6.62 -16.92 -21.75
N MET A 836 -6.79 -16.65 -23.04
CA MET A 836 -7.12 -15.31 -23.56
C MET A 836 -8.47 -14.82 -23.02
N ARG A 837 -9.44 -15.73 -22.81
CA ARG A 837 -10.72 -15.46 -22.15
C ARG A 837 -10.57 -15.20 -20.64
N SER A 838 -9.74 -15.97 -19.93
CA SER A 838 -9.38 -15.68 -18.53
C SER A 838 -8.76 -14.29 -18.39
N ARG A 839 -7.77 -13.98 -19.23
CA ARG A 839 -7.09 -12.70 -19.25
C ARG A 839 -8.04 -11.55 -19.60
N GLU A 840 -8.95 -11.75 -20.55
CA GLU A 840 -9.98 -10.77 -20.89
C GLU A 840 -10.86 -10.43 -19.68
N ALA A 841 -11.28 -11.43 -18.91
CA ALA A 841 -12.02 -11.22 -17.67
C ALA A 841 -11.17 -10.46 -16.65
N THR A 842 -9.92 -10.85 -16.41
CA THR A 842 -8.99 -10.19 -15.47
C THR A 842 -8.70 -8.73 -15.85
N TRP A 843 -8.48 -8.42 -17.13
CA TRP A 843 -8.28 -7.05 -17.62
C TRP A 843 -9.56 -6.22 -17.52
N SER A 844 -10.70 -6.78 -17.93
CA SER A 844 -12.01 -6.13 -17.81
C SER A 844 -12.37 -5.83 -16.35
N ILE A 845 -12.01 -6.76 -15.45
CA ILE A 845 -12.09 -6.57 -14.01
C ILE A 845 -11.26 -5.38 -13.56
N ALA A 846 -9.98 -5.29 -13.93
CA ALA A 846 -9.09 -4.21 -13.51
C ALA A 846 -9.55 -2.82 -14.01
N GLU A 847 -10.06 -2.75 -15.23
CA GLU A 847 -10.65 -1.55 -15.86
C GLU A 847 -12.06 -1.19 -15.33
N GLY A 848 -12.70 -2.10 -14.58
CA GLY A 848 -14.06 -1.92 -14.06
C GLY A 848 -15.18 -2.09 -15.09
N ASP A 849 -14.91 -2.68 -16.27
CA ASP A 849 -15.92 -2.95 -17.30
C ASP A 849 -16.66 -4.26 -17.01
N VAL A 850 -17.68 -4.16 -16.15
CA VAL A 850 -18.56 -5.30 -15.80
C VAL A 850 -19.35 -5.83 -16.99
N GLY A 851 -19.49 -5.05 -18.08
CA GLY A 851 -20.08 -5.51 -19.32
C GLY A 851 -19.18 -6.49 -20.06
N ARG A 852 -17.90 -6.15 -20.25
CA ARG A 852 -16.90 -7.07 -20.83
C ARG A 852 -16.74 -8.35 -20.00
N VAL A 853 -16.74 -8.25 -18.67
CA VAL A 853 -16.73 -9.44 -17.79
C VAL A 853 -17.98 -10.27 -17.98
N TRP A 854 -19.16 -9.64 -18.14
CA TRP A 854 -20.41 -10.35 -18.39
C TRP A 854 -20.43 -11.10 -19.73
N GLU A 855 -19.78 -10.60 -20.78
CA GLU A 855 -19.56 -11.36 -22.01
C GLU A 855 -18.76 -12.65 -21.74
N GLN A 856 -17.64 -12.56 -21.01
CA GLN A 856 -16.82 -13.72 -20.69
C GLN A 856 -17.55 -14.73 -19.78
N LEU A 857 -18.41 -14.26 -18.86
CA LEU A 857 -19.23 -15.11 -17.99
C LEU A 857 -20.28 -15.92 -18.78
N LYS A 858 -20.92 -15.31 -19.78
CA LYS A 858 -21.84 -16.05 -20.66
C LYS A 858 -21.10 -17.12 -21.46
N ALA A 859 -19.87 -16.84 -21.91
CA ALA A 859 -19.07 -17.80 -22.67
C ALA A 859 -18.54 -18.95 -21.81
N ILE A 860 -18.01 -18.67 -20.60
CA ILE A 860 -17.49 -19.72 -19.70
C ILE A 860 -18.58 -20.63 -19.15
N MET A 861 -19.83 -20.16 -18.99
CA MET A 861 -20.96 -20.99 -18.56
C MET A 861 -21.07 -22.31 -19.38
N PHE A 862 -20.74 -22.27 -20.67
CA PHE A 862 -20.68 -23.44 -21.53
C PHE A 862 -19.46 -24.33 -21.21
N SER A 863 -18.25 -23.77 -21.08
CA SER A 863 -17.06 -24.53 -20.64
C SER A 863 -17.27 -25.21 -19.27
N PHE A 864 -17.95 -24.52 -18.34
CA PHE A 864 -18.33 -25.03 -17.03
C PHE A 864 -19.39 -26.14 -17.10
N ALA A 865 -20.38 -26.03 -17.98
CA ALA A 865 -21.32 -27.13 -18.21
C ALA A 865 -20.64 -28.40 -18.76
N GLY A 866 -19.53 -28.26 -19.48
CA GLY A 866 -18.72 -29.34 -20.05
C GLY A 866 -17.59 -29.84 -19.15
N SER A 867 -17.50 -29.34 -17.91
CA SER A 867 -16.48 -29.71 -16.94
C SER A 867 -17.09 -29.91 -15.53
N ASN A 868 -16.25 -30.10 -14.52
CA ASN A 868 -16.68 -30.45 -13.16
C ASN A 868 -17.06 -29.23 -12.27
N HIS A 869 -17.13 -28.01 -12.82
CA HIS A 869 -17.31 -26.76 -12.08
C HIS A 869 -18.37 -25.87 -12.76
N LYS A 870 -19.33 -25.27 -12.05
CA LYS A 870 -20.66 -24.94 -12.65
C LYS A 870 -21.35 -23.60 -12.26
N LYS A 871 -20.65 -22.50 -11.88
CA LYS A 871 -21.29 -21.32 -11.19
C LYS A 871 -20.67 -19.90 -11.45
N TYR A 872 -20.88 -18.93 -10.53
CA TYR A 872 -20.09 -17.70 -10.14
C TYR A 872 -20.24 -16.26 -10.79
N ALA A 873 -20.27 -15.14 -10.01
CA ALA A 873 -20.04 -13.68 -10.40
C ALA A 873 -20.00 -12.42 -9.38
N HIS A 874 -18.90 -11.60 -9.13
CA HIS A 874 -18.89 -10.14 -8.64
C HIS A 874 -17.53 -9.30 -8.44
N VAL A 875 -17.51 -7.91 -8.38
CA VAL A 875 -16.32 -6.95 -8.19
C VAL A 875 -16.42 -5.74 -7.21
N VAL A 876 -15.26 -5.07 -6.91
CA VAL A 876 -15.03 -3.82 -6.12
C VAL A 876 -13.91 -2.89 -6.68
N ASN A 877 -13.74 -1.65 -6.17
CA ASN A 877 -12.50 -0.82 -6.30
C ASN A 877 -12.22 -0.06 -5.00
N LEU A 878 -11.12 -0.37 -4.30
CA LEU A 878 -10.76 0.26 -3.02
C LEU A 878 -10.13 1.66 -3.16
N SER A 879 -9.40 1.91 -4.24
CA SER A 879 -8.59 3.13 -4.40
C SER A 879 -9.35 4.30 -5.03
N GLY A 880 -10.40 3.99 -5.81
CA GLY A 880 -11.07 4.96 -6.68
C GLY A 880 -10.26 5.36 -7.92
N LEU A 881 -9.06 4.83 -8.11
CA LEU A 881 -8.22 5.16 -9.27
C LEU A 881 -8.65 4.36 -10.53
N PRO A 882 -8.44 4.93 -11.73
CA PRO A 882 -8.53 4.21 -13.01
C PRO A 882 -7.70 2.93 -13.03
N GLY A 883 -8.22 1.86 -13.61
CA GLY A 883 -7.49 0.60 -13.78
C GLY A 883 -7.09 -0.12 -12.46
N LYS A 884 -7.75 0.19 -11.33
CA LYS A 884 -7.46 -0.38 -9.99
C LYS A 884 -8.66 -1.08 -9.33
N PHE A 885 -9.61 -1.54 -10.12
CA PHE A 885 -10.66 -2.46 -9.66
C PHE A 885 -10.07 -3.86 -9.35
N LYS A 886 -10.76 -4.63 -8.50
CA LYS A 886 -10.42 -6.01 -8.12
C LYS A 886 -11.70 -6.83 -7.88
N PRO A 887 -11.67 -8.16 -7.96
CA PRO A 887 -12.76 -8.99 -7.45
C PRO A 887 -12.98 -8.73 -5.95
N GLY A 888 -14.22 -8.74 -5.49
CA GLY A 888 -14.54 -8.43 -4.09
C GLY A 888 -14.06 -9.52 -3.11
N ASP A 889 -14.12 -10.77 -3.56
CA ASP A 889 -13.61 -11.94 -2.85
C ASP A 889 -12.08 -12.05 -2.86
N LEU A 890 -11.38 -11.63 -3.93
CA LEU A 890 -9.91 -11.52 -3.86
C LEU A 890 -9.48 -10.57 -2.73
N VAL A 891 -10.26 -9.51 -2.47
CA VAL A 891 -10.00 -8.63 -1.32
C VAL A 891 -10.40 -9.29 0.00
N GLN A 892 -11.51 -10.03 0.06
CA GLN A 892 -11.87 -10.82 1.23
C GLN A 892 -10.78 -11.86 1.58
N GLU A 893 -10.23 -12.57 0.60
CA GLU A 893 -9.11 -13.49 0.75
C GLU A 893 -7.84 -12.78 1.25
N TYR A 894 -7.51 -11.60 0.74
CA TYR A 894 -6.41 -10.81 1.33
C TYR A 894 -6.70 -10.40 2.79
N PHE A 895 -7.95 -10.17 3.18
CA PHE A 895 -8.32 -9.93 4.57
C PHE A 895 -8.23 -11.22 5.41
N ASN A 896 -8.67 -12.36 4.87
CA ASN A 896 -8.55 -13.70 5.47
C ASN A 896 -7.07 -14.01 5.78
N ARG A 897 -6.18 -13.93 4.78
CA ARG A 897 -4.73 -14.17 4.95
C ARG A 897 -4.08 -13.27 6.02
N ILE A 898 -4.49 -12.01 6.12
CA ILE A 898 -4.01 -11.10 7.19
C ILE A 898 -4.57 -11.54 8.55
N LEU A 899 -5.85 -11.88 8.62
CA LEU A 899 -6.54 -12.31 9.83
C LEU A 899 -5.96 -13.63 10.37
N GLU A 900 -5.83 -14.64 9.52
CA GLU A 900 -5.24 -15.96 9.83
C GLU A 900 -3.80 -15.83 10.32
N ALA A 901 -2.98 -15.02 9.66
CA ALA A 901 -1.61 -14.77 10.11
C ALA A 901 -1.56 -14.11 11.51
N ILE A 902 -2.50 -13.20 11.83
CA ILE A 902 -2.65 -12.62 13.17
C ILE A 902 -3.14 -13.69 14.17
N VAL A 903 -4.20 -14.42 13.84
CA VAL A 903 -4.81 -15.48 14.67
C VAL A 903 -3.80 -16.58 15.01
N GLN A 904 -3.02 -17.02 14.03
CA GLN A 904 -1.93 -17.98 14.19
C GLN A 904 -0.79 -17.44 15.06
N HIS A 905 -0.33 -16.20 14.83
CA HIS A 905 0.74 -15.60 15.64
C HIS A 905 0.27 -15.33 17.09
N LYS A 906 -0.98 -14.93 17.31
CA LYS A 906 -1.48 -14.60 18.65
C LYS A 906 -2.02 -15.81 19.42
N GLY A 907 -2.23 -16.96 18.76
CA GLY A 907 -2.73 -18.20 19.38
C GLY A 907 -4.15 -18.04 19.90
N ARG A 908 -5.07 -17.63 19.02
CA ARG A 908 -6.46 -17.25 19.34
C ARG A 908 -7.48 -17.98 18.47
N GLU A 909 -8.74 -17.93 18.83
CA GLU A 909 -9.88 -18.49 18.06
C GLU A 909 -10.67 -17.38 17.37
N PHE A 910 -11.34 -17.68 16.24
CA PHE A 910 -12.02 -16.64 15.44
C PHE A 910 -13.24 -16.02 16.14
N GLY A 911 -13.89 -16.76 17.04
CA GLY A 911 -15.00 -16.28 17.86
C GLY A 911 -14.57 -15.37 19.03
N GLU A 912 -13.27 -15.28 19.38
CA GLU A 912 -12.83 -14.47 20.51
C GLU A 912 -13.05 -12.98 20.27
N CYS A 913 -13.61 -12.29 21.27
CA CYS A 913 -13.86 -10.84 21.27
C CYS A 913 -12.65 -10.00 20.81
N PHE A 914 -11.41 -10.44 21.12
CA PHE A 914 -10.21 -9.78 20.64
C PHE A 914 -10.04 -9.83 19.12
N ILE A 915 -10.26 -10.99 18.50
CA ILE A 915 -10.18 -11.16 17.04
C ILE A 915 -11.39 -10.48 16.39
N ARG A 916 -12.58 -10.85 16.87
CA ARG A 916 -13.89 -10.41 16.39
C ARG A 916 -14.08 -8.89 16.42
N GLU A 917 -13.95 -8.27 17.59
CA GLU A 917 -14.23 -6.83 17.76
C GLU A 917 -12.95 -5.98 17.82
N GLY A 918 -11.76 -6.57 17.97
CA GLY A 918 -10.48 -5.85 17.95
C GLY A 918 -9.76 -5.86 16.60
N ILE A 919 -9.76 -7.00 15.88
CA ILE A 919 -8.93 -7.19 14.69
C ILE A 919 -9.73 -7.10 13.39
N ALA A 920 -10.83 -7.86 13.26
CA ALA A 920 -11.51 -8.07 11.99
C ALA A 920 -11.89 -6.75 11.29
N ARG A 921 -12.52 -5.82 12.03
CA ARG A 921 -12.95 -4.49 11.57
C ARG A 921 -11.81 -3.59 11.03
N ASN A 922 -10.54 -3.92 11.28
CA ASN A 922 -9.38 -3.12 10.92
C ASN A 922 -8.55 -3.70 9.74
N LEU A 923 -8.90 -4.88 9.20
CA LEU A 923 -8.10 -5.63 8.22
C LEU A 923 -7.79 -4.82 6.93
N HIS A 924 -8.75 -4.04 6.44
CA HIS A 924 -8.59 -3.13 5.30
C HIS A 924 -7.38 -2.19 5.47
N HIS A 925 -7.26 -1.56 6.64
CA HIS A 925 -6.18 -0.61 6.93
C HIS A 925 -4.82 -1.33 7.12
N PHE A 926 -4.84 -2.59 7.54
CA PHE A 926 -3.63 -3.42 7.63
C PHE A 926 -3.09 -3.86 6.26
N GLN A 927 -3.95 -3.97 5.24
CA GLN A 927 -3.53 -4.28 3.87
C GLN A 927 -2.82 -3.08 3.22
N GLN A 928 -3.43 -1.89 3.31
CA GLN A 928 -2.88 -0.65 2.70
C GLN A 928 -1.44 -0.37 3.17
N LEU A 929 -1.13 -0.66 4.43
CA LEU A 929 0.20 -0.46 5.02
C LEU A 929 1.31 -1.39 4.47
N LYS A 930 0.99 -2.36 3.60
CA LYS A 930 1.94 -3.41 3.15
C LYS A 930 2.27 -3.40 1.65
N THR A 931 1.50 -2.70 0.81
CA THR A 931 1.51 -2.96 -0.65
C THR A 931 2.52 -2.11 -1.46
N ASP A 932 3.30 -1.24 -0.82
CA ASP A 932 4.06 -0.16 -1.49
C ASP A 932 5.41 -0.59 -2.15
N PHE A 933 5.76 -1.88 -2.21
CA PHE A 933 7.10 -2.32 -2.63
C PHE A 933 7.15 -3.66 -3.41
N LEU A 934 8.03 -3.71 -4.43
CA LEU A 934 8.57 -4.86 -5.21
C LEU A 934 7.84 -5.28 -6.53
N GLU A 935 8.60 -5.34 -7.63
CA GLU A 935 8.32 -6.03 -8.92
C GLU A 935 9.66 -6.40 -9.62
N GLY A 936 9.66 -7.33 -10.59
CA GLY A 936 10.82 -7.69 -11.45
C GLY A 936 10.56 -8.92 -12.36
N PRO A 937 10.95 -8.93 -13.67
CA PRO A 937 10.55 -9.97 -14.63
C PRO A 937 11.68 -10.85 -15.23
N GLU A 938 11.29 -11.95 -15.89
CA GLU A 938 12.11 -12.79 -16.78
C GLU A 938 11.32 -13.15 -18.05
N ILE A 939 11.96 -13.19 -19.23
CA ILE A 939 11.25 -13.31 -20.54
C ILE A 939 11.91 -14.29 -21.53
N ALA A 940 13.23 -14.23 -21.71
CA ALA A 940 13.88 -14.71 -22.94
C ALA A 940 13.88 -16.23 -23.22
N LYS A 941 13.53 -17.10 -22.26
CA LYS A 941 13.67 -18.57 -22.42
C LYS A 941 12.66 -19.19 -23.40
N LEU A 942 11.37 -18.80 -23.38
CA LEU A 942 10.32 -19.52 -24.13
C LEU A 942 10.33 -19.31 -25.65
N LEU A 943 10.62 -18.08 -26.13
CA LEU A 943 10.52 -17.75 -27.57
C LEU A 943 11.41 -18.63 -28.45
N LYS A 944 12.54 -19.07 -27.91
CA LYS A 944 13.47 -19.98 -28.60
C LYS A 944 12.87 -21.38 -28.80
N GLU A 945 12.21 -21.92 -27.78
CA GLU A 945 11.64 -23.28 -27.81
C GLU A 945 10.51 -23.39 -28.85
N TYR A 946 9.57 -22.44 -28.86
CA TYR A 946 8.41 -22.51 -29.77
C TYR A 946 8.81 -22.36 -31.26
N SER A 947 9.82 -21.55 -31.54
CA SER A 947 10.42 -21.43 -32.88
C SER A 947 11.09 -22.73 -33.32
N GLN A 948 11.79 -23.42 -32.42
CA GLN A 948 12.44 -24.72 -32.71
C GLN A 948 11.43 -25.88 -32.84
N ALA A 949 10.32 -25.85 -32.09
CA ALA A 949 9.28 -26.86 -32.13
C ALA A 949 8.29 -26.73 -33.31
N GLU A 950 8.34 -25.64 -34.08
CA GLU A 950 7.33 -25.25 -35.08
C GLU A 950 5.90 -25.27 -34.50
N LEU A 951 5.72 -24.84 -33.24
CA LEU A 951 4.49 -25.09 -32.47
C LEU A 951 3.24 -24.52 -33.17
N HIS A 952 3.34 -23.32 -33.74
CA HIS A 952 2.22 -22.62 -34.37
C HIS A 952 2.14 -22.78 -35.89
N MET A 953 2.98 -23.63 -36.48
CA MET A 953 2.87 -24.04 -37.89
C MET A 953 2.01 -25.30 -38.01
N TYR A 954 1.26 -25.47 -39.10
CA TYR A 954 0.41 -26.65 -39.32
C TYR A 954 1.22 -27.81 -39.90
N ARG A 955 1.18 -28.97 -39.24
CA ARG A 955 1.92 -30.19 -39.60
C ARG A 955 0.96 -31.39 -39.65
N PRO A 956 0.56 -31.86 -40.85
CA PRO A 956 -0.37 -32.98 -40.99
C PRO A 956 0.11 -34.24 -40.25
N GLY A 957 -0.79 -34.87 -39.50
CA GLY A 957 -0.51 -36.09 -38.73
C GLY A 957 0.25 -35.86 -37.42
N ARG A 958 0.51 -34.60 -37.00
CA ARG A 958 1.26 -34.31 -35.78
C ARG A 958 0.46 -34.63 -34.52
N GLY A 959 1.00 -35.55 -33.72
CA GLY A 959 0.47 -35.96 -32.42
C GLY A 959 1.47 -36.79 -31.63
N TYR A 960 1.38 -36.72 -30.30
CA TYR A 960 2.14 -37.51 -29.34
C TYR A 960 1.25 -38.61 -28.74
N SER A 961 1.85 -39.67 -28.19
CA SER A 961 1.17 -40.83 -27.59
C SER A 961 0.24 -40.47 -26.42
N GLU A 962 0.56 -39.41 -25.68
CA GLU A 962 -0.26 -38.83 -24.60
C GLU A 962 -1.57 -38.18 -25.13
N GLY A 963 -1.67 -37.96 -26.44
CA GLY A 963 -2.71 -37.13 -27.07
C GLY A 963 -4.04 -37.82 -27.33
N LYS A 964 -5.00 -37.67 -26.41
CA LYS A 964 -6.44 -37.88 -26.73
C LYS A 964 -6.92 -36.87 -27.79
N VAL A 965 -7.94 -37.26 -28.56
CA VAL A 965 -8.62 -36.40 -29.55
C VAL A 965 -9.09 -35.10 -28.88
N VAL A 966 -8.69 -33.96 -29.43
CA VAL A 966 -9.03 -32.63 -28.87
C VAL A 966 -10.55 -32.39 -28.99
N ARG A 967 -11.21 -32.31 -27.83
CA ARG A 967 -12.62 -31.88 -27.68
C ARG A 967 -12.64 -30.62 -26.81
N THR A 968 -13.45 -29.63 -27.16
CA THR A 968 -13.54 -28.37 -26.41
C THR A 968 -14.60 -28.49 -25.30
N ASP A 969 -14.28 -28.03 -24.09
CA ASP A 969 -15.21 -28.00 -22.94
C ASP A 969 -16.47 -27.21 -23.27
N PHE A 970 -16.33 -26.13 -24.05
CA PHE A 970 -17.43 -25.32 -24.56
C PHE A 970 -18.42 -26.15 -25.37
N LYS A 971 -17.94 -26.99 -26.30
CA LYS A 971 -18.78 -27.91 -27.08
C LYS A 971 -19.37 -29.01 -26.20
N LEU A 972 -18.57 -29.64 -25.33
CA LEU A 972 -19.05 -30.67 -24.39
C LEU A 972 -20.20 -30.13 -23.51
N GLY A 973 -20.10 -28.89 -23.03
CA GLY A 973 -21.14 -28.26 -22.22
C GLY A 973 -22.35 -27.73 -23.00
N CYS A 974 -22.15 -27.32 -24.26
CA CYS A 974 -23.28 -27.08 -25.17
C CYS A 974 -24.15 -28.34 -25.33
N ASP A 975 -23.51 -29.51 -25.41
CA ASP A 975 -24.22 -30.78 -25.61
C ASP A 975 -24.82 -31.28 -24.29
N ALA A 976 -24.06 -31.28 -23.18
CA ALA A 976 -24.60 -31.60 -21.85
C ALA A 976 -25.80 -30.72 -21.43
N MET A 977 -25.84 -29.45 -21.86
CA MET A 977 -27.01 -28.58 -21.63
C MET A 977 -28.21 -28.91 -22.52
N ARG A 978 -28.01 -29.47 -23.72
CA ARG A 978 -29.10 -30.03 -24.54
C ARG A 978 -29.60 -31.34 -23.93
N ASP A 979 -28.68 -32.16 -23.42
CA ASP A 979 -28.94 -33.45 -22.77
C ASP A 979 -29.50 -33.32 -21.33
N GLY A 980 -30.21 -32.22 -21.05
CA GLY A 980 -31.03 -32.04 -19.85
C GLY A 980 -30.39 -31.28 -18.69
N LEU A 981 -29.09 -30.97 -18.70
CA LEU A 981 -28.46 -30.21 -17.60
C LEU A 981 -29.11 -28.82 -17.41
N LEU A 982 -29.46 -28.14 -18.50
CA LEU A 982 -30.19 -26.86 -18.44
C LEU A 982 -31.58 -27.01 -17.80
N LYS A 983 -32.27 -28.14 -18.03
CA LYS A 983 -33.55 -28.43 -17.37
C LYS A 983 -33.36 -28.66 -15.88
N LYS A 984 -32.34 -29.45 -15.47
CA LYS A 984 -32.00 -29.65 -14.04
C LYS A 984 -31.68 -28.32 -13.33
N TRP A 985 -30.86 -27.46 -13.93
CA TRP A 985 -30.54 -26.12 -13.39
C TRP A 985 -31.77 -25.21 -13.29
N THR A 986 -32.59 -25.15 -14.34
CA THR A 986 -33.81 -24.36 -14.38
C THR A 986 -34.78 -24.80 -13.28
N THR A 987 -35.03 -26.09 -13.11
CA THR A 987 -35.84 -26.63 -11.99
C THR A 987 -35.24 -26.29 -10.62
N ARG A 988 -33.93 -26.49 -10.40
CA ARG A 988 -33.22 -26.17 -9.13
C ARG A 988 -33.43 -24.71 -8.71
N MET A 989 -33.41 -23.78 -9.67
CA MET A 989 -33.60 -22.34 -9.45
C MET A 989 -35.07 -21.90 -9.31
N MET A 990 -36.03 -22.82 -9.53
CA MET A 990 -37.46 -22.54 -9.57
C MET A 990 -38.25 -23.25 -8.46
N LEU A 991 -37.68 -24.30 -7.86
CA LEU A 991 -38.17 -24.96 -6.63
C LEU A 991 -38.33 -24.02 -5.41
N LEU A 992 -37.83 -22.79 -5.49
CA LEU A 992 -38.04 -21.73 -4.49
C LEU A 992 -39.39 -20.99 -4.64
N ARG A 993 -40.24 -21.36 -5.61
CA ARG A 993 -41.50 -20.65 -5.93
C ARG A 993 -42.75 -21.13 -5.18
N SER A 994 -42.79 -22.37 -4.69
CA SER A 994 -44.03 -23.09 -4.39
C SER A 994 -44.67 -22.77 -3.02
N GLN A 995 -45.04 -21.51 -2.77
CA GLN A 995 -45.94 -21.13 -1.67
C GLN A 995 -47.42 -21.44 -1.99
N GLY A 996 -47.72 -22.52 -2.74
CA GLY A 996 -49.08 -22.81 -3.23
C GLY A 996 -49.30 -24.17 -3.92
N VAL A 997 -48.38 -25.13 -3.79
CA VAL A 997 -48.61 -26.51 -4.25
C VAL A 997 -48.47 -27.45 -3.05
N THR A 998 -49.59 -27.75 -2.41
CA THR A 998 -49.69 -28.67 -1.27
C THR A 998 -49.84 -30.11 -1.75
N ASP A 999 -48.85 -30.60 -2.49
CA ASP A 999 -48.77 -32.01 -2.91
C ASP A 999 -47.47 -32.66 -2.41
N PRO A 1000 -47.54 -33.43 -1.31
CA PRO A 1000 -46.39 -34.18 -0.79
C PRO A 1000 -45.81 -35.21 -1.77
N ALA A 1001 -46.58 -35.72 -2.73
CA ALA A 1001 -46.12 -36.78 -3.63
C ALA A 1001 -45.03 -36.31 -4.61
N VAL A 1002 -44.96 -35.00 -4.88
CA VAL A 1002 -43.91 -34.38 -5.72
C VAL A 1002 -42.57 -34.28 -4.99
N LEU A 1003 -42.55 -34.37 -3.65
CA LEU A 1003 -41.33 -34.34 -2.83
C LEU A 1003 -40.68 -35.72 -2.67
N SER A 1004 -41.38 -36.81 -2.97
CA SER A 1004 -40.87 -38.19 -2.83
C SER A 1004 -40.37 -38.81 -4.14
N SER A 1005 -40.29 -38.04 -5.23
CA SER A 1005 -39.88 -38.54 -6.56
C SER A 1005 -38.68 -37.80 -7.16
N SER A 1006 -37.85 -37.16 -6.32
CA SER A 1006 -36.53 -36.68 -6.71
C SER A 1006 -35.48 -37.65 -6.19
N ASP A 1007 -35.17 -38.67 -6.99
CA ASP A 1007 -34.12 -39.65 -6.71
C ASP A 1007 -32.72 -38.98 -6.80
N ASP A 1008 -32.33 -38.26 -5.75
CA ASP A 1008 -30.95 -37.81 -5.53
C ASP A 1008 -30.11 -38.97 -4.94
N ALA A 1009 -30.28 -40.18 -5.47
CA ALA A 1009 -29.73 -41.44 -4.94
C ALA A 1009 -28.26 -41.74 -5.34
N ASP A 1010 -27.65 -40.85 -6.11
CA ASP A 1010 -26.29 -40.98 -6.67
C ASP A 1010 -25.22 -40.13 -5.93
N GLU A 1011 -25.55 -39.43 -4.83
CA GLU A 1011 -24.54 -38.77 -3.98
C GLU A 1011 -24.18 -39.68 -2.77
N GLU A 1012 -22.89 -39.91 -2.56
CA GLU A 1012 -22.40 -40.92 -1.61
C GLU A 1012 -22.65 -40.57 -0.13
N GLY A 1013 -23.37 -41.45 0.58
CA GLY A 1013 -23.23 -41.60 2.03
C GLY A 1013 -23.91 -40.55 2.92
N GLU A 1014 -25.20 -40.26 2.71
CA GLU A 1014 -26.01 -39.54 3.72
C GLU A 1014 -26.07 -40.32 5.06
N PRO A 1015 -25.77 -39.68 6.21
CA PRO A 1015 -26.13 -40.20 7.53
C PRO A 1015 -27.65 -40.04 7.77
N ASP A 1016 -28.27 -40.95 8.52
CA ASP A 1016 -29.68 -40.83 8.91
C ASP A 1016 -29.89 -39.67 9.91
N TRP A 1017 -30.47 -38.58 9.44
CA TRP A 1017 -30.82 -37.40 10.23
C TRP A 1017 -32.31 -37.32 10.61
N THR A 1018 -33.09 -38.40 10.47
CA THR A 1018 -34.55 -38.38 10.72
C THR A 1018 -34.93 -38.29 12.21
N SER A 1019 -33.97 -38.40 13.13
CA SER A 1019 -34.18 -38.51 14.57
C SER A 1019 -33.92 -37.22 15.37
N LEU A 1020 -34.75 -36.18 15.16
CA LEU A 1020 -34.81 -35.00 16.04
C LEU A 1020 -36.22 -34.80 16.63
N PRO A 1021 -36.36 -34.55 17.96
CA PRO A 1021 -37.68 -34.36 18.58
C PRO A 1021 -38.37 -33.06 18.15
N LEU A 1022 -39.65 -33.16 17.81
CA LEU A 1022 -40.57 -32.01 17.75
C LEU A 1022 -40.75 -31.43 19.17
N TYR A 1023 -40.24 -30.23 19.40
CA TYR A 1023 -40.60 -29.45 20.59
C TYR A 1023 -42.02 -28.89 20.43
N SER A 1024 -42.93 -29.35 21.28
CA SER A 1024 -44.27 -28.81 21.41
C SER A 1024 -44.24 -27.41 22.03
N THR A 1025 -44.94 -26.46 21.42
CA THR A 1025 -45.19 -25.14 22.02
C THR A 1025 -46.42 -25.21 22.90
N GLU A 1026 -46.25 -25.44 24.20
CA GLU A 1026 -47.31 -25.20 25.16
C GLU A 1026 -47.45 -23.70 25.44
N SER A 1027 -48.67 -23.19 25.27
CA SER A 1027 -49.03 -21.82 25.65
C SER A 1027 -49.83 -21.85 26.95
N GLN A 1028 -49.37 -21.15 27.98
CA GLN A 1028 -50.22 -20.75 29.11
C GLN A 1028 -50.05 -19.27 29.41
N ASP A 1029 -51.22 -18.63 29.48
CA ASP A 1029 -51.63 -17.46 30.25
C ASP A 1029 -50.83 -16.14 30.17
N GLY A 1030 -51.48 -14.97 30.08
CA GLY A 1030 -52.94 -14.75 30.14
C GLY A 1030 -53.38 -13.59 31.03
N VAL A 1031 -52.59 -12.53 31.17
CA VAL A 1031 -52.95 -11.38 32.02
C VAL A 1031 -53.04 -10.10 31.19
N LEU A 1032 -54.28 -9.63 31.00
CA LEU A 1032 -54.58 -8.31 30.47
C LEU A 1032 -54.40 -7.25 31.58
N VAL A 1033 -53.49 -6.30 31.36
CA VAL A 1033 -53.49 -5.01 32.08
C VAL A 1033 -53.49 -3.89 31.05
N HIS A 1034 -54.45 -2.99 31.17
CA HIS A 1034 -54.67 -1.90 30.21
C HIS A 1034 -54.01 -0.59 30.68
N ASN A 1035 -53.62 0.23 29.71
CA ASN A 1035 -53.44 1.70 29.75
C ASN A 1035 -52.08 2.35 30.08
N LEU A 1036 -51.63 3.13 29.08
CA LEU A 1036 -51.04 4.47 29.11
C LEU A 1036 -49.52 4.70 29.34
N LEU A 1037 -49.07 5.79 28.70
CA LEU A 1037 -47.73 6.42 28.67
C LEU A 1037 -46.64 5.71 27.81
N ASP A 1038 -45.77 6.37 27.05
CA ASP A 1038 -45.82 7.70 26.39
C ASP A 1038 -44.72 7.77 25.28
N PRO A 1039 -45.04 7.92 23.97
CA PRO A 1039 -44.10 7.65 22.88
C PRO A 1039 -43.28 8.87 22.37
N THR A 1040 -42.67 9.68 23.24
CA THR A 1040 -41.90 10.88 22.84
C THR A 1040 -40.41 10.91 23.22
N ALA A 1041 -39.84 9.85 23.78
CA ALA A 1041 -38.45 9.84 24.24
C ALA A 1041 -37.39 9.69 23.11
N ASP A 1042 -37.48 8.65 22.29
CA ASP A 1042 -36.35 8.22 21.46
C ASP A 1042 -36.07 9.08 20.21
N ALA A 1043 -37.10 9.72 19.65
CA ALA A 1043 -36.96 10.55 18.44
C ALA A 1043 -35.99 11.73 18.61
N LEU A 1044 -35.84 12.24 19.84
CA LEU A 1044 -34.92 13.35 20.14
C LEU A 1044 -33.45 12.94 20.03
N SER A 1045 -33.11 11.67 20.28
CA SER A 1045 -31.72 11.19 20.25
C SER A 1045 -31.06 11.34 18.86
N ILE A 1046 -31.82 11.05 17.80
CA ILE A 1046 -31.36 11.09 16.40
C ILE A 1046 -31.17 12.54 15.93
N VAL A 1047 -32.03 13.46 16.37
CA VAL A 1047 -31.94 14.89 16.04
C VAL A 1047 -30.77 15.55 16.76
N ASP A 1048 -30.52 15.18 18.02
CA ASP A 1048 -29.46 15.79 18.83
C ASP A 1048 -28.05 15.35 18.37
N VAL A 1049 -27.92 14.12 17.82
CA VAL A 1049 -26.71 13.70 17.09
C VAL A 1049 -26.51 14.55 15.83
N LYS A 1050 -27.55 14.80 15.02
CA LYS A 1050 -27.41 15.69 13.84
C LYS A 1050 -27.07 17.13 14.22
N ARG A 1051 -27.61 17.67 15.31
CA ARG A 1051 -27.28 19.03 15.79
C ARG A 1051 -25.86 19.15 16.33
N LYS A 1052 -25.39 18.22 17.17
CA LYS A 1052 -24.05 18.30 17.78
C LYS A 1052 -22.88 18.20 16.79
N PHE A 1053 -23.11 17.67 15.59
CA PHE A 1053 -22.13 17.68 14.50
C PHE A 1053 -22.25 18.89 13.56
N SER A 1054 -23.25 19.77 13.72
CA SER A 1054 -23.53 20.89 12.80
C SER A 1054 -23.05 22.26 13.29
N THR A 1055 -22.59 22.41 14.53
CA THR A 1055 -22.25 23.72 15.11
C THR A 1055 -20.94 23.69 15.89
N ASN A 1056 -20.04 24.65 15.60
CA ASN A 1056 -18.73 24.88 16.22
C ASN A 1056 -17.55 24.01 15.73
N SER A 1057 -17.50 23.70 14.43
CA SER A 1057 -16.27 23.34 13.72
C SER A 1057 -16.28 23.95 12.31
N PRO A 1058 -15.18 24.56 11.83
CA PRO A 1058 -15.03 24.96 10.42
C PRO A 1058 -14.54 23.81 9.52
N LEU A 1059 -14.50 22.58 10.04
CA LEU A 1059 -14.12 21.37 9.31
C LEU A 1059 -15.33 20.45 9.11
N SER A 1060 -15.49 20.00 7.86
CA SER A 1060 -16.55 19.17 7.33
C SER A 1060 -16.59 17.76 7.94
N PRO A 1061 -17.76 17.08 8.01
CA PRO A 1061 -17.84 15.69 8.45
C PRO A 1061 -17.36 14.68 7.40
N TYR A 1062 -16.98 15.12 6.20
CA TYR A 1062 -16.51 14.27 5.11
C TYR A 1062 -14.97 14.19 5.06
N PRO A 1063 -14.38 13.09 4.56
CA PRO A 1063 -12.93 13.01 4.33
C PRO A 1063 -12.44 14.09 3.34
N PRO A 1064 -11.19 14.60 3.45
CA PRO A 1064 -10.72 15.70 2.60
C PRO A 1064 -10.85 15.47 1.08
N TRP A 1065 -10.66 14.23 0.62
CA TRP A 1065 -10.82 13.83 -0.79
C TRP A 1065 -12.27 13.85 -1.29
N TYR A 1066 -13.25 13.98 -0.39
CA TYR A 1066 -14.67 14.10 -0.72
C TYR A 1066 -15.06 15.55 -1.05
N GLU A 1067 -14.39 16.53 -0.42
CA GLU A 1067 -14.67 17.96 -0.63
C GLU A 1067 -14.08 18.49 -1.92
N GLU A 1068 -12.88 18.05 -2.33
CA GLU A 1068 -12.26 18.42 -3.62
C GLU A 1068 -13.19 18.07 -4.80
N ALA A 1069 -13.86 16.91 -4.76
CA ALA A 1069 -14.83 16.49 -5.77
C ALA A 1069 -16.08 17.39 -5.81
N GLY A 1070 -16.59 17.81 -4.65
CA GLY A 1070 -17.77 18.68 -4.55
C GLY A 1070 -17.48 20.13 -4.97
N PHE A 1071 -16.32 20.67 -4.56
CA PHE A 1071 -15.97 22.07 -4.77
C PHE A 1071 -15.67 22.38 -6.24
N HIS A 1072 -14.98 21.48 -6.96
CA HIS A 1072 -14.74 21.64 -8.39
C HIS A 1072 -16.03 21.58 -9.23
N LEU A 1073 -16.96 20.69 -8.89
CA LEU A 1073 -18.29 20.67 -9.53
C LEU A 1073 -19.05 21.99 -9.33
N HIS A 1074 -19.03 22.54 -8.12
CA HIS A 1074 -19.77 23.77 -7.82
C HIS A 1074 -19.16 25.05 -8.44
N GLN A 1075 -17.84 25.07 -8.70
CA GLN A 1075 -17.23 26.15 -9.49
C GLN A 1075 -17.53 26.02 -10.99
N LEU A 1076 -17.38 24.83 -11.58
CA LEU A 1076 -17.69 24.61 -13.00
C LEU A 1076 -19.16 24.94 -13.33
N ALA A 1077 -20.09 24.57 -12.44
CA ALA A 1077 -21.52 24.90 -12.58
C ALA A 1077 -21.83 26.41 -12.55
N ARG A 1078 -20.94 27.25 -11.99
CA ARG A 1078 -21.09 28.73 -11.99
C ARG A 1078 -20.39 29.43 -13.15
N ILE A 1079 -19.42 28.78 -13.80
CA ILE A 1079 -18.74 29.32 -14.99
C ILE A 1079 -19.56 29.01 -16.25
N GLY A 1080 -20.23 27.85 -16.31
CA GLY A 1080 -21.05 27.44 -17.45
C GLY A 1080 -22.34 28.24 -17.69
N THR A 1081 -22.73 29.16 -16.80
CA THR A 1081 -24.00 29.91 -16.88
C THR A 1081 -23.87 31.37 -17.33
N HIS A 1082 -22.69 31.81 -17.78
CA HIS A 1082 -22.46 33.20 -18.22
C HIS A 1082 -21.84 33.36 -19.64
N VAL A 1083 -21.79 32.30 -20.45
CA VAL A 1083 -21.30 32.35 -21.84
C VAL A 1083 -22.31 31.73 -22.82
N VAL A 1084 -23.52 32.32 -22.87
CA VAL A 1084 -24.53 32.09 -23.93
C VAL A 1084 -25.23 33.41 -24.27
N SER A 1085 -24.45 34.44 -24.66
CA SER A 1085 -24.99 35.71 -25.20
C SER A 1085 -23.92 36.57 -25.91
N ALA A 1086 -23.15 35.95 -26.81
CA ALA A 1086 -22.30 36.62 -27.81
C ALA A 1086 -21.98 35.61 -28.94
#